data_AF-A0A103XMY6-F1
#
_entry.id   AF-A0A103XMY6-F1
#
_cell.length_a   1.000
_cell.length_b   1.000
_cell.length_c   1.000
_cell.angle_alpha   90.00
_cell.angle_beta   90.00
_cell.angle_gamma   90.00
#
_symmetry.space_group_name_H-M   'P 1'
#
loop_
_entity.id
_entity.type
_entity.pdbx_description
1 polymer ?
#
loop_
_entity_poly.entity_id
_entity_poly.type
_entity_poly.pdbx_seq_one_letter_code
_entity_poly.pdbx_strand_id
1 'polypeptide(L)'
;MQDMIKELFFGFLLIHSSIAKHGRSGNNKPARQVQTRRLQAVPGPGPGPGPGPGPGKKWLTLNGKEPLVIAQGGFPGLFPDSSEVGYAAAIAMGVVGTLKYCNLQLTKDNLGVCLADLKLNNCTDAPIKFPKQQRRYNVNGHDIDGWFPVDFTIDEIMKEVHLMQNIFSRASVFDFVFPALPPDSVFGLEPKGKLWLNVQNDGFWSQHQLNAIQYIDESKEFFVADFISSPEIGFLKAISGSKTFDKTITKLVFRFLSPVEAEPTSKETYGALVKKLNMIKTFASGILVPKDYIWPVGKDGYLRPATTLVEDAHKDGLEVFASGFASDVFSSYNYSYDPTVEYLQFVDNSQFSVDGVITEFPGSASNAIACLAQNPNSSTKIAQILIISHNGASIDYPGCTDLAYKKAISDGADIIDCNVQMTKDGVAFCLDSADLLGKTNAAMAFMDRSTSIPQIQPKTLIQNPFQSGGLQRNPKSKNAGKFLTLLEFLELANKNTETGHAAYLAAKKGLDIVRTVTGALKKATLDPKKQVLIQSDDTSVLAKFKASAPTYQRVLLLTKPISNVPKPVTSDIKKYADAVNVVKKSIIQENKIFITTGSTKIIDEMHTANISVYVSGFSTETLSMMLDFYSDPYTELITFLMEGIDGVITDNPKTASAFMRSPCVDPNSAASFVFQPVKPGDYLAQVQPEALPPASPPLPPLEESDVVDPPLPPVNAAARKEDSKSGGGSSGDGKDGSSESGQPRLVIDVVVTILLLVGLVSLIGC
;
A
#
# COMPACT_ATOMS: atom_id res chain seq x y z
N MET A 1 13.55 -0.45 -49.56
CA MET A 1 13.28 -0.08 -50.97
C MET A 1 11.94 -0.70 -51.30
N GLN A 2 10.81 -0.01 -51.42
CA GLN A 2 10.49 1.41 -51.58
C GLN A 2 9.11 1.60 -50.92
N ASP A 3 9.12 2.10 -49.70
CA ASP A 3 8.18 3.11 -49.12
C ASP A 3 8.63 3.31 -47.67
N MET A 4 9.89 3.76 -47.63
CA MET A 4 10.61 4.33 -46.52
C MET A 4 10.24 5.81 -46.46
N ILE A 5 10.06 6.33 -45.26
CA ILE A 5 10.73 7.56 -44.80
C ILE A 5 10.49 8.79 -45.71
N LYS A 6 9.53 9.63 -45.30
CA LYS A 6 9.64 11.09 -45.39
C LYS A 6 9.17 11.68 -44.06
N GLU A 7 10.08 12.16 -43.21
CA GLU A 7 10.78 13.46 -43.32
C GLU A 7 9.91 14.61 -42.84
N LEU A 8 10.38 15.60 -42.08
CA LEU A 8 11.63 15.82 -41.35
C LEU A 8 11.39 17.10 -40.53
N PHE A 9 12.08 17.23 -39.40
CA PHE A 9 12.27 18.50 -38.70
C PHE A 9 12.83 19.59 -39.62
N PHE A 10 12.35 20.83 -39.48
CA PHE A 10 13.06 22.07 -39.80
C PHE A 10 12.64 23.18 -38.82
N GLY A 11 13.62 23.85 -38.21
CA GLY A 11 13.42 25.10 -37.46
C GLY A 11 13.97 26.31 -38.22
N PHE A 12 13.62 27.54 -37.79
CA PHE A 12 14.51 28.71 -37.54
C PHE A 12 13.72 30.04 -37.27
N LEU A 13 13.94 30.59 -36.07
CA LEU A 13 14.33 31.96 -35.61
C LEU A 13 14.00 33.32 -36.35
N LEU A 14 13.80 34.36 -35.51
CA LEU A 14 14.06 35.84 -35.62
C LEU A 14 12.93 36.80 -36.11
N ILE A 15 12.76 38.07 -35.66
CA ILE A 15 13.02 38.87 -34.43
C ILE A 15 12.41 40.31 -34.67
N HIS A 16 11.87 40.96 -33.62
CA HIS A 16 11.67 42.43 -33.41
C HIS A 16 10.66 43.22 -34.30
N SER A 17 9.95 44.30 -33.92
CA SER A 17 9.79 45.14 -32.71
C SER A 17 8.61 46.12 -32.95
N SER A 18 7.99 46.61 -31.86
CA SER A 18 7.77 48.05 -31.54
C SER A 18 6.38 48.51 -31.05
N ILE A 19 6.45 49.05 -29.83
CA ILE A 19 5.96 50.37 -29.37
C ILE A 19 4.46 50.53 -29.00
N ALA A 20 4.25 50.44 -27.69
CA ALA A 20 3.63 51.42 -26.77
C ALA A 20 2.55 52.41 -27.27
N LYS A 21 1.44 52.51 -26.52
CA LYS A 21 1.22 53.57 -25.51
C LYS A 21 -0.16 53.51 -24.83
N HIS A 22 -0.12 53.80 -23.51
CA HIS A 22 -1.08 54.55 -22.69
C HIS A 22 -2.38 53.89 -22.20
N GLY A 23 -2.41 53.60 -20.90
CA GLY A 23 -2.88 54.61 -19.95
C GLY A 23 -4.15 54.31 -19.13
N ARG A 24 -3.94 54.30 -17.79
CA ARG A 24 -4.87 54.59 -16.67
C ARG A 24 -5.77 53.47 -16.09
N SER A 25 -5.25 52.94 -14.98
CA SER A 25 -5.76 53.10 -13.59
C SER A 25 -7.26 52.96 -13.32
N GLY A 26 -7.60 51.92 -12.57
CA GLY A 26 -8.86 51.76 -11.85
C GLY A 26 -8.75 50.62 -10.84
N ASN A 27 -8.30 50.94 -9.63
CA ASN A 27 -8.22 50.02 -8.48
C ASN A 27 -9.58 49.37 -8.19
N ASN A 28 -9.60 48.03 -8.11
CA ASN A 28 -10.47 47.30 -7.20
C ASN A 28 -9.78 45.99 -6.79
N LYS A 29 -9.32 45.93 -5.53
CA LYS A 29 -8.73 44.74 -4.91
C LYS A 29 -9.83 43.68 -4.64
N PRO A 30 -9.52 42.39 -4.83
CA PRO A 30 -9.90 41.34 -3.92
C PRO A 30 -8.68 40.73 -3.20
N ALA A 31 -8.97 39.77 -2.33
CA ALA A 31 -8.17 39.32 -1.20
C ALA A 31 -6.74 38.82 -1.49
N ARG A 32 -5.94 38.94 -0.44
CA ARG A 32 -4.49 38.73 -0.30
C ARG A 32 -4.07 37.32 -0.72
N GLN A 33 -3.28 37.22 -1.79
CA GLN A 33 -2.48 36.05 -2.14
C GLN A 33 -1.50 35.72 -1.00
N VAL A 34 -1.49 34.46 -0.57
CA VAL A 34 -0.38 33.90 0.22
C VAL A 34 0.78 33.70 -0.73
N GLN A 35 1.80 34.54 -0.56
CA GLN A 35 3.01 34.56 -1.38
C GLN A 35 3.91 33.41 -0.94
N THR A 36 4.24 32.51 -1.87
CA THR A 36 5.28 31.50 -1.76
C THR A 36 6.63 32.17 -1.47
N ARG A 37 7.10 32.08 -0.22
CA ARG A 37 8.50 32.33 0.14
C ARG A 37 9.25 31.01 0.13
N ARG A 38 10.39 31.00 -0.56
CA ARG A 38 11.40 29.93 -0.53
C ARG A 38 11.66 29.48 0.91
N LEU A 39 11.42 28.19 1.18
CA LEU A 39 11.83 27.51 2.41
C LEU A 39 13.36 27.41 2.42
N GLN A 40 14.01 28.26 3.21
CA GLN A 40 15.31 27.94 3.79
C GLN A 40 15.06 27.07 5.03
N ALA A 41 15.85 26.02 5.20
CA ALA A 41 15.82 25.15 6.37
C ALA A 41 15.95 25.96 7.66
N VAL A 42 14.98 25.84 8.56
CA VAL A 42 15.03 26.38 9.91
C VAL A 42 15.34 25.21 10.86
N PRO A 43 16.27 25.36 11.82
CA PRO A 43 16.54 24.33 12.83
C PRO A 43 15.32 24.13 13.74
N GLY A 44 14.94 22.88 13.99
CA GLY A 44 13.86 22.54 14.92
C GLY A 44 14.13 23.03 16.35
N PRO A 45 13.09 23.27 17.17
CA PRO A 45 13.26 23.62 18.57
C PRO A 45 13.86 22.43 19.34
N GLY A 46 14.75 22.73 20.30
CA GLY A 46 15.48 21.73 21.10
C GLY A 46 14.58 20.84 21.99
N PRO A 47 15.18 19.85 22.69
CA PRO A 47 14.47 18.75 23.32
C PRO A 47 13.79 19.22 24.62
N GLY A 48 12.53 19.63 24.52
CA GLY A 48 11.60 19.61 25.64
C GLY A 48 10.84 18.28 25.67
N PRO A 49 10.32 17.83 26.82
CA PRO A 49 9.42 16.68 26.86
C PRO A 49 8.19 17.04 26.05
N GLY A 50 8.04 16.41 24.88
CA GLY A 50 6.92 16.65 23.98
C GLY A 50 5.60 16.29 24.67
N PRO A 51 4.56 17.13 24.60
CA PRO A 51 3.24 16.73 25.01
C PRO A 51 2.70 15.73 23.97
N GLY A 52 2.46 14.49 24.39
CA GLY A 52 1.66 13.52 23.64
C GLY A 52 0.18 13.96 23.53
N PRO A 53 -0.73 13.10 23.08
CA PRO A 53 -2.14 13.44 22.94
C PRO A 53 -2.69 13.97 24.28
N GLY A 54 -3.64 14.91 24.19
CA GLY A 54 -4.07 15.79 25.28
C GLY A 54 -4.27 15.14 26.67
N PRO A 55 -4.24 15.93 27.75
CA PRO A 55 -4.21 15.42 29.11
C PRO A 55 -5.43 14.53 29.41
N GLY A 56 -5.23 13.22 29.64
CA GLY A 56 -6.21 12.44 30.42
C GLY A 56 -6.49 10.97 30.09
N LYS A 57 -5.92 10.32 29.06
CA LYS A 57 -6.10 8.86 28.88
C LYS A 57 -4.80 8.09 29.03
N LYS A 58 -4.80 7.21 30.05
CA LYS A 58 -3.73 6.27 30.35
C LYS A 58 -3.80 5.11 29.34
N TRP A 59 -2.68 4.77 28.72
CA TRP A 59 -2.59 3.58 27.86
C TRP A 59 -2.70 2.30 28.70
N LEU A 60 -3.11 1.20 28.08
CA LEU A 60 -3.10 -0.13 28.72
C LEU A 60 -1.71 -0.79 28.67
N THR A 61 -0.65 0.01 28.56
CA THR A 61 0.75 -0.41 28.73
C THR A 61 1.05 -0.61 30.21
N LEU A 62 2.15 -1.28 30.53
CA LEU A 62 2.52 -1.57 31.93
C LEU A 62 2.60 -0.28 32.76
N ASN A 63 3.21 0.75 32.17
CA ASN A 63 3.48 2.03 32.84
C ASN A 63 2.43 3.11 32.51
N GLY A 64 1.44 2.80 31.66
CA GLY A 64 0.40 3.73 31.23
C GLY A 64 0.81 4.79 30.21
N LYS A 65 2.06 4.73 29.70
CA LYS A 65 2.59 5.63 28.68
C LYS A 65 2.30 5.13 27.28
N GLU A 66 2.46 6.03 26.32
CA GLU A 66 2.37 5.74 24.89
C GLU A 66 3.36 4.63 24.49
N PRO A 67 2.92 3.64 23.68
CA PRO A 67 3.78 2.58 23.17
C PRO A 67 4.94 3.13 22.34
N LEU A 68 6.11 2.50 22.48
CA LEU A 68 7.31 2.89 21.75
C LEU A 68 7.27 2.38 20.29
N VAL A 69 7.74 3.21 19.35
CA VAL A 69 8.09 2.80 17.99
C VAL A 69 9.59 2.49 17.95
N ILE A 70 9.94 1.29 17.51
CA ILE A 70 11.32 0.82 17.41
C ILE A 70 11.60 0.40 15.96
N ALA A 71 12.49 1.14 15.30
CA ALA A 71 12.83 0.98 13.88
C ALA A 71 13.89 -0.12 13.69
N GLN A 72 13.44 -1.31 13.29
CA GLN A 72 14.28 -2.48 13.03
C GLN A 72 15.20 -2.23 11.84
N GLY A 73 16.50 -2.06 12.08
CA GLY A 73 17.46 -1.77 11.01
C GLY A 73 17.21 -0.44 10.30
N GLY A 74 16.45 0.47 10.93
CA GLY A 74 15.99 1.71 10.32
C GLY A 74 14.69 1.53 9.53
N PHE A 75 14.76 1.64 8.20
CA PHE A 75 13.62 1.50 7.30
C PHE A 75 13.92 0.51 6.17
N PRO A 76 14.03 -0.79 6.50
CA PRO A 76 14.43 -1.81 5.54
C PRO A 76 13.38 -2.09 4.47
N GLY A 77 12.16 -1.55 4.60
CA GLY A 77 11.12 -1.60 3.57
C GLY A 77 11.49 -0.89 2.26
N LEU A 78 12.43 0.07 2.30
CA LEU A 78 12.92 0.79 1.11
C LEU A 78 14.45 0.77 0.97
N PHE A 79 15.18 0.87 2.07
CA PHE A 79 16.65 0.91 2.06
C PHE A 79 17.23 -0.42 2.56
N PRO A 80 18.50 -0.75 2.27
CA PRO A 80 19.16 -1.87 2.93
C PRO A 80 19.13 -1.69 4.46
N ASP A 81 18.84 -2.78 5.18
CA ASP A 81 18.83 -2.81 6.65
C ASP A 81 20.16 -2.29 7.22
N SER A 82 20.08 -1.52 8.29
CA SER A 82 21.23 -0.98 9.03
C SER A 82 22.05 0.06 8.26
N SER A 83 21.53 0.57 7.14
CA SER A 83 22.11 1.72 6.42
C SER A 83 21.82 3.05 7.15
N GLU A 84 22.73 4.01 7.00
CA GLU A 84 22.57 5.36 7.54
C GLU A 84 21.28 6.03 7.03
N VAL A 85 21.04 5.95 5.72
CA VAL A 85 19.84 6.52 5.10
C VAL A 85 18.57 5.84 5.59
N GLY A 86 18.60 4.53 5.86
CA GLY A 86 17.48 3.78 6.45
C GLY A 86 17.13 4.27 7.85
N TYR A 87 18.12 4.46 8.72
CA TYR A 87 17.88 5.03 10.06
C TYR A 87 17.43 6.48 10.00
N ALA A 88 18.03 7.31 9.14
CA ALA A 88 17.64 8.70 8.96
C ALA A 88 16.18 8.82 8.47
N ALA A 89 15.79 7.99 7.49
CA ALA A 89 14.43 7.92 7.00
C ALA A 89 13.45 7.48 8.10
N ALA A 90 13.80 6.46 8.87
CA ALA A 90 13.00 5.96 9.99
C ALA A 90 12.74 7.03 11.06
N ILE A 91 13.74 7.85 11.38
CA ILE A 91 13.60 8.99 12.30
C ILE A 91 12.70 10.06 11.69
N ALA A 92 12.91 10.40 10.43
CA ALA A 92 12.16 11.47 9.75
C ALA A 92 10.67 11.15 9.58
N MET A 93 10.32 9.88 9.37
CA MET A 93 8.93 9.42 9.27
C MET A 93 8.37 8.84 10.57
N GLY A 94 9.15 8.81 11.64
CA GLY A 94 8.74 8.25 12.92
C GLY A 94 8.13 9.31 13.85
N VAL A 95 7.40 8.87 14.87
CA VAL A 95 7.11 9.71 16.04
C VAL A 95 8.40 10.16 16.71
N VAL A 96 8.36 11.33 17.35
CA VAL A 96 9.47 11.83 18.16
C VAL A 96 9.85 10.79 19.22
N GLY A 97 11.13 10.43 19.26
CA GLY A 97 11.66 9.43 20.19
C GLY A 97 11.67 7.99 19.67
N THR A 98 11.39 7.78 18.38
CA THR A 98 11.59 6.49 17.69
C THR A 98 12.97 5.92 18.00
N LEU A 99 13.03 4.68 18.52
CA LEU A 99 14.29 4.00 18.84
C LEU A 99 14.89 3.36 17.60
N LYS A 100 16.21 3.44 17.47
CA LYS A 100 17.01 2.76 16.44
C LYS A 100 17.35 1.37 16.94
N TYR A 101 16.94 0.33 16.23
CA TYR A 101 17.25 -1.05 16.61
C TYR A 101 18.42 -1.58 15.79
N CYS A 102 19.52 -1.86 16.50
CA CYS A 102 20.72 -2.46 15.95
C CYS A 102 20.78 -3.93 16.36
N ASN A 103 20.84 -4.83 15.38
CA ASN A 103 21.14 -6.24 15.60
C ASN A 103 22.67 -6.44 15.55
N LEU A 104 23.28 -6.57 16.73
CA LEU A 104 24.72 -6.60 16.90
C LEU A 104 25.33 -7.90 16.36
N GLN A 105 26.31 -7.77 15.48
CA GLN A 105 27.24 -8.84 15.11
C GLN A 105 28.67 -8.43 15.50
N LEU A 106 29.47 -9.39 15.96
CA LEU A 106 30.87 -9.15 16.32
C LEU A 106 31.81 -9.56 15.20
N THR A 107 32.80 -8.72 14.92
CA THR A 107 33.89 -8.96 13.97
C THR A 107 35.03 -9.72 14.62
N LYS A 108 35.98 -10.20 13.82
CA LYS A 108 37.16 -10.97 14.23
C LYS A 108 38.01 -10.29 15.32
N ASP A 109 38.01 -8.97 15.34
CA ASP A 109 38.72 -8.10 16.27
C ASP A 109 37.86 -7.64 17.46
N ASN A 110 36.74 -8.32 17.72
CA ASN A 110 35.81 -8.09 18.83
C ASN A 110 35.16 -6.69 18.82
N LEU A 111 34.94 -6.13 17.63
CA LEU A 111 34.22 -4.89 17.41
C LEU A 111 32.82 -5.17 16.85
N GLY A 112 31.91 -4.21 16.99
CA GLY A 112 30.48 -4.39 16.71
C GLY A 112 30.04 -3.73 15.42
N VAL A 113 29.17 -4.41 14.68
CA VAL A 113 28.48 -3.89 13.50
C VAL A 113 26.99 -4.25 13.55
N CYS A 114 26.12 -3.34 13.11
CA CYS A 114 24.68 -3.57 12.98
C CYS A 114 24.39 -4.25 11.63
N LEU A 115 23.80 -5.45 11.67
CA LEU A 115 23.44 -6.23 10.48
C LEU A 115 22.15 -7.02 10.70
N ALA A 116 21.34 -7.16 9.66
CA ALA A 116 20.08 -7.89 9.73
C ALA A 116 20.23 -9.37 10.12
N ASP A 117 21.33 -10.00 9.69
CA ASP A 117 21.59 -11.43 9.83
C ASP A 117 23.05 -11.70 10.23
N LEU A 118 23.29 -12.85 10.87
CA LEU A 118 24.63 -13.38 11.14
C LEU A 118 25.37 -13.73 9.83
N LYS A 119 24.64 -14.24 8.84
CA LYS A 119 25.17 -14.57 7.53
C LYS A 119 25.24 -13.30 6.68
N LEU A 120 26.45 -12.80 6.43
CA LEU A 120 26.69 -11.62 5.60
C LEU A 120 26.04 -11.74 4.21
N ASN A 121 26.08 -12.94 3.62
CA ASN A 121 25.50 -13.19 2.30
C ASN A 121 23.97 -13.01 2.21
N ASN A 122 23.27 -12.81 3.33
CA ASN A 122 21.84 -12.53 3.33
C ASN A 122 21.53 -11.03 3.21
N CYS A 123 22.50 -10.15 3.46
CA CYS A 123 22.28 -8.70 3.48
C CYS A 123 23.47 -7.87 3.00
N THR A 124 24.50 -8.49 2.41
CA THR A 124 25.69 -7.79 1.87
C THR A 124 26.26 -8.43 0.61
N ASP A 125 27.16 -7.72 -0.07
CA ASP A 125 27.95 -8.20 -1.22
C ASP A 125 29.15 -9.09 -0.86
N ALA A 126 29.27 -9.56 0.39
CA ALA A 126 30.39 -10.40 0.82
C ALA A 126 30.66 -11.61 -0.10
N PRO A 127 29.65 -12.32 -0.66
CA PRO A 127 29.90 -13.41 -1.63
C PRO A 127 30.61 -12.96 -2.90
N ILE A 128 30.35 -11.74 -3.37
CA ILE A 128 30.94 -11.16 -4.58
C ILE A 128 32.38 -10.72 -4.30
N LYS A 129 32.60 -10.08 -3.14
CA LYS A 129 33.89 -9.54 -2.73
C LYS A 129 34.87 -10.61 -2.27
N PHE A 130 34.38 -11.62 -1.55
CA PHE A 130 35.20 -12.64 -0.90
C PHE A 130 34.80 -14.08 -1.28
N PRO A 131 34.69 -14.45 -2.57
CA PRO A 131 34.09 -15.72 -3.01
C PRO A 131 34.79 -16.98 -2.46
N LYS A 132 36.06 -16.86 -2.05
CA LYS A 132 36.87 -17.97 -1.51
C LYS A 132 36.84 -18.07 0.03
N GLN A 133 36.16 -17.15 0.70
CA GLN A 133 36.12 -17.06 2.17
C GLN A 133 34.81 -17.59 2.77
N GLN A 134 34.02 -18.34 2.00
CA GLN A 134 32.90 -19.07 2.57
C GLN A 134 33.41 -20.04 3.65
N ARG A 135 32.66 -20.12 4.76
CA ARG A 135 32.91 -21.03 5.87
C ARG A 135 31.66 -21.81 6.22
N ARG A 136 31.87 -22.89 6.96
CA ARG A 136 30.82 -23.66 7.63
C ARG A 136 31.05 -23.56 9.12
N TYR A 137 30.06 -23.09 9.85
CA TYR A 137 30.09 -23.04 11.31
C TYR A 137 28.87 -23.73 11.92
N ASN A 138 29.05 -24.26 13.12
CA ASN A 138 27.93 -24.75 13.92
C ASN A 138 27.41 -23.60 14.79
N VAL A 139 26.19 -23.15 14.54
CA VAL A 139 25.55 -22.08 15.30
C VAL A 139 24.32 -22.65 15.99
N ASN A 140 24.34 -22.65 17.32
CA ASN A 140 23.28 -23.21 18.16
C ASN A 140 22.89 -24.66 17.81
N GLY A 141 23.86 -25.49 17.38
CA GLY A 141 23.64 -26.90 17.02
C GLY A 141 23.33 -27.13 15.53
N HIS A 142 23.27 -26.07 14.72
CA HIS A 142 22.99 -26.16 13.29
C HIS A 142 24.24 -25.81 12.47
N ASP A 143 24.65 -26.70 11.57
CA ASP A 143 25.71 -26.40 10.60
C ASP A 143 25.16 -25.47 9.52
N ILE A 144 25.76 -24.28 9.42
CA ILE A 144 25.38 -23.26 8.46
C ILE A 144 26.57 -22.84 7.60
N ASP A 145 26.36 -22.80 6.29
CA ASP A 145 27.33 -22.31 5.31
C ASP A 145 27.08 -20.83 5.01
N GLY A 146 28.14 -20.04 4.90
CA GLY A 146 28.02 -18.62 4.60
C GLY A 146 29.31 -17.82 4.78
N TRP A 147 29.15 -16.51 4.80
CA TRP A 147 30.18 -15.55 5.17
C TRP A 147 29.82 -14.97 6.52
N PHE A 148 30.75 -15.00 7.47
CA PHE A 148 30.46 -14.65 8.85
C PHE A 148 31.32 -13.47 9.30
N PRO A 149 30.76 -12.53 10.08
CA PRO A 149 31.50 -11.40 10.62
C PRO A 149 32.78 -11.81 11.38
N VAL A 150 32.79 -12.97 12.03
CA VAL A 150 33.96 -13.50 12.78
C VAL A 150 35.19 -13.79 11.91
N ASP A 151 35.02 -13.87 10.58
CA ASP A 151 36.10 -14.13 9.64
C ASP A 151 36.81 -12.84 9.18
N PHE A 152 36.22 -11.66 9.43
CA PHE A 152 36.66 -10.36 8.94
C PHE A 152 36.94 -9.39 10.08
N THR A 153 37.93 -8.51 9.93
CA THR A 153 38.10 -7.37 10.85
C THR A 153 37.04 -6.31 10.59
N ILE A 154 36.80 -5.40 11.56
CA ILE A 154 35.88 -4.27 11.32
C ILE A 154 36.33 -3.44 10.12
N ASP A 155 37.64 -3.27 9.96
CA ASP A 155 38.25 -2.50 8.89
C ASP A 155 37.95 -3.11 7.51
N GLU A 156 37.99 -4.44 7.40
CA GLU A 156 37.61 -5.16 6.18
C GLU A 156 36.11 -4.99 5.89
N ILE A 157 35.25 -5.14 6.90
CA ILE A 157 33.80 -4.95 6.73
C ILE A 157 33.47 -3.53 6.27
N MET A 158 33.96 -2.52 6.99
CA MET A 158 33.60 -1.11 6.74
C MET A 158 34.13 -0.59 5.40
N LYS A 159 35.23 -1.14 4.86
CA LYS A 159 35.85 -0.68 3.61
C LYS A 159 35.38 -1.45 2.37
N GLU A 160 35.14 -2.75 2.50
CA GLU A 160 34.94 -3.63 1.34
C GLU A 160 33.51 -4.16 1.22
N VAL A 161 32.77 -4.26 2.33
CA VAL A 161 31.44 -4.89 2.38
C VAL A 161 30.34 -3.82 2.36
N HIS A 162 29.42 -3.96 1.40
CA HIS A 162 28.29 -3.06 1.22
C HIS A 162 26.97 -3.80 1.42
N LEU A 163 26.01 -3.10 2.01
CA LEU A 163 24.68 -3.61 2.31
C LEU A 163 23.87 -3.83 1.02
N MET A 164 22.97 -4.80 1.07
CA MET A 164 21.93 -5.04 0.07
C MET A 164 20.62 -5.40 0.76
N GLN A 165 19.53 -5.36 0.01
CA GLN A 165 18.21 -5.78 0.48
C GLN A 165 18.24 -7.21 1.03
N ASN A 166 17.76 -7.36 2.26
CA ASN A 166 17.62 -8.66 2.92
C ASN A 166 16.40 -9.45 2.40
N ILE A 167 15.46 -8.78 1.74
CA ILE A 167 14.30 -9.36 1.08
C ILE A 167 14.33 -8.97 -0.39
N PHE A 168 14.45 -9.95 -1.28
CA PHE A 168 14.66 -9.71 -2.72
C PHE A 168 13.47 -9.06 -3.45
N SER A 169 12.28 -9.03 -2.85
CA SER A 169 11.12 -8.30 -3.39
C SER A 169 11.15 -6.80 -3.08
N ARG A 170 12.09 -6.32 -2.26
CA ARG A 170 12.26 -4.90 -1.93
C ARG A 170 13.09 -4.17 -3.00
N ALA A 171 13.38 -2.89 -2.75
CA ALA A 171 14.01 -2.00 -3.73
C ALA A 171 15.52 -2.25 -3.88
N SER A 172 15.93 -2.90 -4.97
CA SER A 172 17.35 -3.26 -5.19
C SER A 172 18.21 -2.11 -5.67
N VAL A 173 17.62 -0.95 -5.93
CA VAL A 173 18.31 0.24 -6.47
C VAL A 173 19.26 0.90 -5.48
N PHE A 174 19.20 0.49 -4.22
CA PHE A 174 20.09 0.93 -3.14
C PHE A 174 21.11 -0.16 -2.74
N ASP A 175 21.11 -1.30 -3.42
CA ASP A 175 22.06 -2.38 -3.16
C ASP A 175 23.48 -1.93 -3.47
N PHE A 176 24.41 -2.34 -2.62
CA PHE A 176 25.85 -2.15 -2.77
C PHE A 176 26.32 -0.68 -2.70
N VAL A 177 25.45 0.21 -2.20
CA VAL A 177 25.76 1.65 -2.07
C VAL A 177 26.29 1.99 -0.68
N PHE A 178 25.69 1.43 0.37
CA PHE A 178 25.93 1.85 1.75
C PHE A 178 26.76 0.82 2.54
N PRO A 179 27.73 1.24 3.35
CA PRO A 179 28.39 0.35 4.30
C PRO A 179 27.45 0.02 5.48
N ALA A 180 27.75 -1.06 6.18
CA ALA A 180 27.12 -1.33 7.48
C ALA A 180 27.58 -0.29 8.53
N LEU A 181 26.79 -0.07 9.56
CA LEU A 181 27.12 0.90 10.62
C LEU A 181 27.50 0.21 11.93
N PRO A 182 28.52 0.70 12.66
CA PRO A 182 28.74 0.29 14.03
C PRO A 182 27.70 0.94 14.97
N PRO A 183 27.40 0.33 16.14
CA PRO A 183 26.39 0.82 17.08
C PRO A 183 26.57 2.28 17.55
N ASP A 184 27.80 2.76 17.70
CA ASP A 184 28.13 4.13 18.07
C ASP A 184 27.72 5.14 16.99
N SER A 185 27.93 4.80 15.71
CA SER A 185 27.44 5.60 14.59
C SER A 185 25.92 5.69 14.59
N VAL A 186 25.22 4.57 14.81
CA VAL A 186 23.75 4.54 14.92
C VAL A 186 23.26 5.40 16.09
N PHE A 187 23.91 5.28 17.25
CA PHE A 187 23.64 6.12 18.42
C PHE A 187 23.87 7.62 18.14
N GLY A 188 24.89 7.93 17.34
CA GLY A 188 25.31 9.27 16.96
C GLY A 188 24.41 9.98 15.95
N LEU A 189 23.52 9.26 15.24
CA LEU A 189 22.56 9.85 14.31
C LEU A 189 21.58 10.76 15.07
N GLU A 190 21.36 11.97 14.55
CA GLU A 190 20.46 12.95 15.16
C GLU A 190 18.97 12.55 15.04
N PRO A 191 18.17 12.63 16.11
CA PRO A 191 18.57 13.02 17.46
C PRO A 191 19.41 11.92 18.13
N LYS A 192 20.54 12.34 18.72
CA LYS A 192 21.48 11.42 19.40
C LYS A 192 20.79 10.61 20.50
N GLY A 193 21.28 9.38 20.70
CA GLY A 193 20.72 8.43 21.66
C GLY A 193 19.65 7.54 21.07
N LYS A 194 18.79 6.93 21.92
CA LYS A 194 17.66 6.09 21.49
C LYS A 194 18.10 4.87 20.71
N LEU A 195 18.92 4.05 21.37
CA LEU A 195 19.44 2.81 20.81
C LEU A 195 18.85 1.59 21.53
N TRP A 196 18.31 0.67 20.74
CA TRP A 196 18.00 -0.68 21.15
C TRP A 196 19.07 -1.62 20.57
N LEU A 197 19.87 -2.24 21.41
CA LEU A 197 20.93 -3.16 21.00
C LEU A 197 20.47 -4.60 21.21
N ASN A 198 20.37 -5.37 20.14
CA ASN A 198 20.00 -6.78 20.23
C ASN A 198 21.22 -7.69 20.04
N VAL A 199 21.49 -8.55 21.02
CA VAL A 199 22.62 -9.47 21.04
C VAL A 199 22.11 -10.91 20.90
N GLN A 200 22.60 -11.61 19.88
CA GLN A 200 22.25 -13.02 19.61
C GLN A 200 23.52 -13.83 19.43
N ASN A 201 23.44 -15.14 19.65
CA ASN A 201 24.51 -16.10 19.42
C ASN A 201 25.74 -15.89 20.32
N ASP A 202 25.54 -15.55 21.59
CA ASP A 202 26.62 -15.35 22.58
C ASP A 202 27.52 -16.58 22.73
N GLY A 203 26.93 -17.77 22.69
CA GLY A 203 27.68 -19.03 22.64
C GLY A 203 28.59 -19.16 21.42
N PHE A 204 28.14 -18.69 20.25
CA PHE A 204 28.96 -18.69 19.02
C PHE A 204 30.12 -17.69 19.14
N TRP A 205 29.87 -16.47 19.62
CA TRP A 205 30.94 -15.49 19.86
C TRP A 205 32.02 -16.05 20.79
N SER A 206 31.62 -16.67 21.88
CA SER A 206 32.52 -17.28 22.86
C SER A 206 33.39 -18.39 22.26
N GLN A 207 32.82 -19.24 21.37
CA GLN A 207 33.57 -20.28 20.65
C GLN A 207 34.69 -19.70 19.76
N HIS A 208 34.52 -18.47 19.31
CA HIS A 208 35.45 -17.74 18.46
C HIS A 208 36.34 -16.76 19.23
N GLN A 209 36.42 -16.88 20.57
CA GLN A 209 37.22 -16.00 21.44
C GLN A 209 36.77 -14.53 21.40
N LEU A 210 35.50 -14.29 21.05
CA LEU A 210 34.85 -12.99 21.09
C LEU A 210 33.96 -12.89 22.33
N ASN A 211 33.72 -11.67 22.80
CA ASN A 211 32.97 -11.42 24.02
C ASN A 211 32.09 -10.16 23.89
N ALA A 212 30.79 -10.37 23.74
CA ALA A 212 29.81 -9.30 23.58
C ALA A 212 29.70 -8.39 24.81
N ILE A 213 29.84 -8.95 26.03
CA ILE A 213 29.80 -8.15 27.27
C ILE A 213 31.02 -7.24 27.34
N GLN A 214 32.21 -7.77 27.02
CA GLN A 214 33.43 -6.96 26.95
C GLN A 214 33.29 -5.82 25.94
N TYR A 215 32.80 -6.11 24.73
CA TYR A 215 32.56 -5.09 23.71
C TYR A 215 31.60 -3.99 24.22
N ILE A 216 30.47 -4.38 24.82
CA ILE A 216 29.48 -3.43 25.35
C ILE A 216 30.08 -2.59 26.48
N ASP A 217 30.90 -3.17 27.34
CA ASP A 217 31.52 -2.48 28.47
C ASP A 217 32.59 -1.48 28.03
N GLU A 218 33.41 -1.85 27.04
CA GLU A 218 34.43 -0.99 26.44
C GLU A 218 33.82 0.13 25.59
N SER A 219 32.61 -0.06 25.06
CA SER A 219 31.95 0.92 24.18
C SER A 219 31.19 2.03 24.92
N LYS A 220 31.18 2.05 26.26
CA LYS A 220 30.37 2.98 27.08
C LYS A 220 30.75 4.45 26.94
N GLU A 221 31.99 4.73 26.54
CA GLU A 221 32.43 6.09 26.23
C GLU A 221 31.81 6.63 24.94
N PHE A 222 31.37 5.74 24.04
CA PHE A 222 30.81 6.09 22.73
C PHE A 222 29.29 6.00 22.68
N PHE A 223 28.70 4.99 23.32
CA PHE A 223 27.25 4.85 23.39
C PHE A 223 26.78 4.13 24.67
N VAL A 224 25.54 4.41 25.07
CA VAL A 224 24.83 3.65 26.11
C VAL A 224 23.44 3.31 25.59
N ALA A 225 23.16 2.03 25.37
CA ALA A 225 21.86 1.59 24.85
C ALA A 225 20.75 1.80 25.89
N ASP A 226 19.59 2.30 25.45
CA ASP A 226 18.37 2.39 26.28
C ASP A 226 17.85 0.96 26.60
N PHE A 227 18.00 0.04 25.65
CA PHE A 227 17.59 -1.35 25.77
C PHE A 227 18.68 -2.29 25.27
N ILE A 228 18.89 -3.40 25.98
CA ILE A 228 19.65 -4.55 25.50
C ILE A 228 18.71 -5.76 25.49
N SER A 229 18.53 -6.37 24.33
CA SER A 229 17.75 -7.60 24.20
C SER A 229 18.62 -8.79 23.80
N SER A 230 18.22 -9.98 24.25
CA SER A 230 18.84 -11.22 23.80
C SER A 230 17.87 -12.40 23.93
N PRO A 231 17.93 -13.38 23.02
CA PRO A 231 17.22 -14.64 23.18
C PRO A 231 17.90 -15.60 24.16
N GLU A 232 19.09 -15.29 24.67
CA GLU A 232 19.87 -16.18 25.53
C GLU A 232 19.80 -15.77 27.01
N ILE A 233 19.26 -16.66 27.86
CA ILE A 233 19.12 -16.42 29.30
C ILE A 233 20.49 -16.27 29.96
N GLY A 234 21.48 -17.07 29.53
CA GLY A 234 22.85 -17.02 30.01
C GLY A 234 23.48 -15.65 29.83
N PHE A 235 23.37 -15.09 28.62
CA PHE A 235 23.88 -13.75 28.30
C PHE A 235 23.22 -12.67 29.17
N LEU A 236 21.89 -12.64 29.27
CA LEU A 236 21.19 -11.60 30.06
C LEU A 236 21.56 -11.64 31.55
N LYS A 237 21.74 -12.85 32.11
CA LYS A 237 22.22 -12.98 33.50
C LYS A 237 23.66 -12.53 33.65
N ALA A 238 24.52 -12.85 32.69
CA ALA A 238 25.93 -12.49 32.72
C ALA A 238 26.12 -10.97 32.61
N ILE A 239 25.46 -10.30 31.66
CA ILE A 239 25.57 -8.83 31.50
C ILE A 239 24.96 -8.08 32.69
N SER A 240 23.88 -8.58 33.29
CA SER A 240 23.33 -8.00 34.52
C SER A 240 24.31 -8.05 35.70
N GLY A 241 25.29 -8.96 35.66
CA GLY A 241 26.37 -9.07 36.65
C GLY A 241 27.63 -8.27 36.29
N SER A 242 27.68 -7.62 35.12
CA SER A 242 28.82 -6.78 34.75
C SER A 242 28.93 -5.56 35.68
N LYS A 243 30.15 -5.21 36.05
CA LYS A 243 30.46 -4.08 36.95
C LYS A 243 29.99 -2.74 36.42
N THR A 244 29.91 -2.60 35.10
CA THR A 244 29.63 -1.33 34.44
C THR A 244 28.17 -1.26 33.99
N PHE A 245 27.37 -2.31 34.15
CA PHE A 245 25.96 -2.32 33.76
C PHE A 245 25.11 -1.51 34.75
N ASP A 246 24.38 -0.51 34.24
CA ASP A 246 23.47 0.31 35.04
C ASP A 246 22.01 0.04 34.66
N LYS A 247 21.33 -0.71 35.53
CA LYS A 247 19.91 -1.06 35.40
C LYS A 247 18.94 0.13 35.50
N THR A 248 19.42 1.30 35.92
CA THR A 248 18.62 2.54 35.96
C THR A 248 18.60 3.25 34.62
N ILE A 249 19.58 2.97 33.75
CA ILE A 249 19.74 3.57 32.42
C ILE A 249 19.32 2.57 31.35
N THR A 250 19.81 1.33 31.42
CA THR A 250 19.60 0.31 30.40
C THR A 250 18.65 -0.77 30.88
N LYS A 251 17.62 -1.05 30.09
CA LYS A 251 16.65 -2.13 30.33
C LYS A 251 17.08 -3.43 29.64
N LEU A 252 16.93 -4.56 30.34
CA LEU A 252 17.15 -5.89 29.76
C LEU A 252 15.83 -6.48 29.27
N VAL A 253 15.83 -7.00 28.05
CA VAL A 253 14.64 -7.56 27.41
C VAL A 253 14.91 -8.98 26.92
N PHE A 254 14.13 -9.95 27.40
CA PHE A 254 14.24 -11.33 26.94
C PHE A 254 13.49 -11.52 25.63
N ARG A 255 14.20 -11.89 24.56
CA ARG A 255 13.63 -12.06 23.22
C ARG A 255 13.21 -13.52 23.00
N PHE A 256 11.95 -13.70 22.62
CA PHE A 256 11.42 -14.99 22.20
C PHE A 256 11.67 -15.22 20.71
N LEU A 257 12.00 -16.45 20.35
CA LEU A 257 12.03 -16.92 18.95
C LEU A 257 10.78 -17.79 18.68
N SER A 258 10.83 -18.70 17.70
CA SER A 258 9.72 -19.60 17.44
C SER A 258 9.37 -20.47 18.66
N PRO A 259 8.09 -20.79 18.92
CA PRO A 259 7.69 -21.58 20.09
C PRO A 259 8.36 -22.95 20.21
N VAL A 260 8.85 -23.51 19.10
CA VAL A 260 9.49 -24.84 19.03
C VAL A 260 11.01 -24.79 19.15
N GLU A 261 11.62 -23.61 19.01
CA GLU A 261 13.07 -23.46 19.15
C GLU A 261 13.46 -23.53 20.63
N ALA A 262 14.61 -24.14 20.92
CA ALA A 262 15.14 -24.28 22.26
C ALA A 262 16.08 -23.12 22.62
N GLU A 263 15.90 -22.55 23.80
CA GLU A 263 16.82 -21.53 24.31
C GLU A 263 18.17 -22.18 24.66
N PRO A 264 19.32 -21.61 24.21
CA PRO A 264 20.60 -22.28 24.29
C PRO A 264 21.09 -22.64 25.70
N THR A 265 20.70 -21.89 26.73
CA THR A 265 21.19 -22.09 28.11
C THR A 265 20.37 -23.13 28.87
N SER A 266 19.05 -22.95 28.92
CA SER A 266 18.10 -23.78 29.65
C SER A 266 17.72 -25.04 28.89
N LYS A 267 17.91 -25.06 27.56
CA LYS A 267 17.46 -26.10 26.63
C LYS A 267 15.94 -26.30 26.60
N GLU A 268 15.19 -25.40 27.23
CA GLU A 268 13.74 -25.38 27.15
C GLU A 268 13.28 -24.63 25.90
N THR A 269 12.17 -25.05 25.31
CA THR A 269 11.58 -24.34 24.16
C THR A 269 11.03 -22.97 24.57
N TYR A 270 11.10 -21.97 23.67
CA TYR A 270 10.49 -20.65 23.93
C TYR A 270 8.99 -20.72 24.26
N GLY A 271 8.25 -21.67 23.66
CA GLY A 271 6.84 -21.91 23.98
C GLY A 271 6.59 -22.48 25.39
N ALA A 272 7.61 -23.07 26.03
CA ALA A 272 7.58 -23.45 27.44
C ALA A 272 7.99 -22.29 28.35
N LEU A 273 9.02 -21.54 27.95
CA LEU A 273 9.53 -20.38 28.69
C LEU A 273 8.51 -19.25 28.81
N VAL A 274 7.64 -19.06 27.81
CA VAL A 274 6.62 -17.99 27.84
C VAL A 274 5.61 -18.17 28.97
N LYS A 275 5.51 -19.39 29.53
CA LYS A 275 4.67 -19.71 30.69
C LYS A 275 5.37 -19.48 32.03
N LYS A 276 6.63 -19.03 32.02
CA LYS A 276 7.49 -18.84 33.21
C LYS A 276 7.89 -17.37 33.38
N LEU A 277 6.94 -16.45 33.24
CA LEU A 277 7.16 -15.00 33.29
C LEU A 277 7.81 -14.53 34.60
N ASN A 278 7.36 -15.03 35.75
CA ASN A 278 8.02 -14.81 37.05
C ASN A 278 9.52 -15.16 37.08
N MET A 279 9.93 -16.22 36.37
CA MET A 279 11.34 -16.60 36.27
C MET A 279 12.10 -15.59 35.40
N ILE A 280 11.52 -15.16 34.28
CA ILE A 280 12.09 -14.15 33.37
C ILE A 280 12.26 -12.80 34.08
N LYS A 281 11.28 -12.42 34.91
CA LYS A 281 11.30 -11.19 35.70
C LYS A 281 12.51 -11.06 36.63
N THR A 282 13.15 -12.19 36.99
CA THR A 282 14.35 -12.17 37.84
C THR A 282 15.59 -11.59 37.16
N PHE A 283 15.62 -11.53 35.82
CA PHE A 283 16.77 -11.04 35.05
C PHE A 283 16.42 -10.08 33.92
N ALA A 284 15.14 -9.89 33.58
CA ALA A 284 14.70 -8.96 32.55
C ALA A 284 13.63 -8.00 33.07
N SER A 285 13.60 -6.79 32.51
CA SER A 285 12.54 -5.80 32.73
C SER A 285 11.40 -5.89 31.73
N GLY A 286 11.59 -6.61 30.61
CA GLY A 286 10.55 -6.84 29.62
C GLY A 286 10.82 -8.07 28.77
N ILE A 287 9.88 -8.36 27.87
CA ILE A 287 9.94 -9.44 26.88
C ILE A 287 9.71 -8.87 25.48
N LEU A 288 10.39 -9.44 24.49
CA LEU A 288 10.20 -9.15 23.07
C LEU A 288 9.67 -10.42 22.40
N VAL A 289 8.47 -10.37 21.82
CA VAL A 289 7.80 -11.55 21.28
C VAL A 289 7.37 -11.34 19.82
N PRO A 290 7.49 -12.36 18.96
CA PRO A 290 6.81 -12.35 17.66
C PRO A 290 5.31 -12.12 17.84
N LYS A 291 4.71 -11.33 16.95
CA LYS A 291 3.29 -10.93 17.04
C LYS A 291 2.30 -12.09 17.20
N ASP A 292 2.62 -13.27 16.66
CA ASP A 292 1.81 -14.48 16.76
C ASP A 292 1.70 -15.08 18.17
N TYR A 293 2.59 -14.70 19.11
CA TYR A 293 2.43 -15.05 20.52
C TYR A 293 1.26 -14.31 21.19
N ILE A 294 0.87 -13.17 20.64
CA ILE A 294 -0.19 -12.31 21.18
C ILE A 294 -1.49 -12.56 20.41
N TRP A 295 -1.43 -12.46 19.08
CA TRP A 295 -2.56 -12.68 18.18
C TRP A 295 -2.23 -13.81 17.19
N PRO A 296 -2.50 -15.08 17.54
CA PRO A 296 -2.18 -16.19 16.65
C PRO A 296 -3.00 -16.11 15.36
N VAL A 297 -2.36 -16.40 14.22
CA VAL A 297 -3.05 -16.48 12.92
C VAL A 297 -3.34 -17.94 12.57
N GLY A 298 -4.58 -18.25 12.24
CA GLY A 298 -4.96 -19.58 11.77
C GLY A 298 -4.45 -19.86 10.35
N LYS A 299 -4.38 -21.15 9.97
CA LYS A 299 -4.07 -21.56 8.59
C LYS A 299 -5.05 -21.00 7.54
N ASP A 300 -6.22 -20.54 7.99
CA ASP A 300 -7.22 -19.85 7.17
C ASP A 300 -6.92 -18.36 6.95
N GLY A 301 -5.81 -17.83 7.49
CA GLY A 301 -5.38 -16.43 7.33
C GLY A 301 -6.13 -15.43 8.21
N TYR A 302 -6.85 -15.90 9.24
CA TYR A 302 -7.59 -15.05 10.19
C TYR A 302 -7.02 -15.15 11.59
N LEU A 303 -7.20 -14.08 12.36
CA LEU A 303 -6.85 -14.03 13.77
C LEU A 303 -7.64 -15.08 14.56
N ARG A 304 -6.96 -15.69 15.52
CA ARG A 304 -7.53 -16.45 16.63
C ARG A 304 -7.73 -15.50 17.83
N PRO A 305 -8.47 -15.94 18.87
CA PRO A 305 -8.55 -15.15 20.11
C PRO A 305 -7.15 -14.80 20.62
N ALA A 306 -6.99 -13.58 21.14
CA ALA A 306 -5.75 -13.16 21.78
C ALA A 306 -5.37 -14.12 22.92
N THR A 307 -4.07 -14.27 23.12
CA THR A 307 -3.53 -14.88 24.33
C THR A 307 -3.57 -13.88 25.49
N THR A 308 -3.44 -14.38 26.72
CA THR A 308 -3.34 -13.55 27.93
C THR A 308 -1.93 -13.00 28.17
N LEU A 309 -0.99 -13.23 27.24
CA LEU A 309 0.44 -12.99 27.45
C LEU A 309 0.75 -11.56 27.89
N VAL A 310 0.12 -10.56 27.26
CA VAL A 310 0.39 -9.16 27.59
C VAL A 310 -0.07 -8.83 29.00
N GLU A 311 -1.29 -9.22 29.35
CA GLU A 311 -1.86 -9.00 30.69
C GLU A 311 -1.08 -9.76 31.78
N ASP A 312 -0.71 -11.02 31.52
CA ASP A 312 0.06 -11.85 32.46
C ASP A 312 1.47 -11.27 32.67
N ALA A 313 2.13 -10.81 31.60
CA ALA A 313 3.44 -10.17 31.70
C ALA A 313 3.36 -8.84 32.45
N HIS A 314 2.35 -8.02 32.17
CA HIS A 314 2.13 -6.77 32.89
C HIS A 314 1.88 -6.99 34.37
N LYS A 315 1.09 -8.02 34.73
CA LYS A 315 0.84 -8.41 36.11
C LYS A 315 2.12 -8.82 36.85
N ASP A 316 3.05 -9.47 36.16
CA ASP A 316 4.38 -9.82 36.68
C ASP A 316 5.38 -8.65 36.58
N GLY A 317 4.96 -7.48 36.09
CA GLY A 317 5.79 -6.28 35.98
C GLY A 317 6.84 -6.33 34.86
N LEU A 318 6.54 -7.01 33.77
CA LEU A 318 7.34 -7.08 32.54
C LEU A 318 6.69 -6.22 31.45
N GLU A 319 7.47 -5.34 30.83
CA GLU A 319 7.05 -4.66 29.59
C GLU A 319 6.99 -5.67 28.44
N VAL A 320 6.06 -5.50 27.49
CA VAL A 320 5.90 -6.39 26.33
C VAL A 320 6.10 -5.62 25.04
N PHE A 321 7.08 -6.06 24.26
CA PHE A 321 7.37 -5.53 22.93
C PHE A 321 7.00 -6.58 21.88
N ALA A 322 6.31 -6.17 20.83
CA ALA A 322 5.91 -7.07 19.74
C ALA A 322 6.79 -6.83 18.49
N SER A 323 7.19 -7.90 17.80
CA SER A 323 7.97 -7.83 16.55
C SER A 323 7.30 -8.56 15.38
N GLY A 324 7.85 -8.36 14.18
CA GLY A 324 7.38 -8.98 12.94
C GLY A 324 6.36 -8.12 12.19
N PHE A 325 6.40 -6.80 12.39
CA PHE A 325 5.58 -5.87 11.64
C PHE A 325 6.30 -5.41 10.37
N ALA A 326 5.65 -5.64 9.24
CA ALA A 326 6.09 -5.21 7.92
C ALA A 326 4.86 -4.90 7.07
N SER A 327 4.83 -3.74 6.40
CA SER A 327 3.66 -3.29 5.63
C SER A 327 3.60 -3.92 4.22
N ASP A 328 4.68 -4.55 3.78
CA ASP A 328 4.86 -5.17 2.48
C ASP A 328 4.64 -6.71 2.50
N VAL A 329 4.17 -7.27 3.63
CA VAL A 329 3.82 -8.69 3.75
C VAL A 329 2.32 -8.88 3.92
N PHE A 330 1.81 -10.02 3.44
CA PHE A 330 0.39 -10.35 3.60
C PHE A 330 0.06 -10.58 5.07
N SER A 331 -0.70 -9.66 5.65
CA SER A 331 -1.22 -9.74 7.00
C SER A 331 -2.57 -10.49 7.03
N SER A 332 -3.11 -10.67 8.24
CA SER A 332 -4.41 -11.31 8.44
C SER A 332 -5.53 -10.59 7.67
N TYR A 333 -6.47 -11.34 7.09
CA TYR A 333 -7.65 -10.78 6.42
C TYR A 333 -8.51 -9.91 7.34
N ASN A 334 -8.37 -10.05 8.67
CA ASN A 334 -9.03 -9.20 9.66
C ASN A 334 -8.67 -7.71 9.55
N TYR A 335 -7.53 -7.39 8.94
CA TYR A 335 -7.05 -6.01 8.81
C TYR A 335 -7.38 -5.38 7.47
N SER A 336 -8.02 -6.11 6.55
CA SER A 336 -8.31 -5.63 5.19
C SER A 336 -7.05 -5.09 4.49
N TYR A 337 -5.91 -5.73 4.76
CA TYR A 337 -4.57 -5.34 4.28
C TYR A 337 -4.11 -3.94 4.69
N ASP A 338 -4.77 -3.27 5.65
CA ASP A 338 -4.30 -2.00 6.18
C ASP A 338 -3.25 -2.24 7.28
N PRO A 339 -1.97 -1.88 7.08
CA PRO A 339 -0.93 -2.10 8.08
C PRO A 339 -1.18 -1.30 9.35
N THR A 340 -1.79 -0.11 9.26
CA THR A 340 -2.09 0.74 10.42
C THR A 340 -3.11 0.08 11.34
N VAL A 341 -4.11 -0.60 10.75
CA VAL A 341 -5.12 -1.37 11.50
C VAL A 341 -4.48 -2.56 12.23
N GLU A 342 -3.45 -3.20 11.64
CA GLU A 342 -2.68 -4.23 12.34
C GLU A 342 -2.02 -3.65 13.60
N TYR A 343 -1.28 -2.54 13.51
CA TYR A 343 -0.65 -1.94 14.69
C TYR A 343 -1.68 -1.56 15.77
N LEU A 344 -2.80 -0.95 15.39
CA LEU A 344 -3.90 -0.59 16.30
C LEU A 344 -4.40 -1.80 17.11
N GLN A 345 -4.44 -2.99 16.51
CA GLN A 345 -4.83 -4.22 17.20
C GLN A 345 -3.92 -4.57 18.39
N PHE A 346 -2.67 -4.12 18.39
CA PHE A 346 -1.69 -4.38 19.45
C PHE A 346 -1.58 -3.24 20.46
N VAL A 347 -1.89 -2.00 20.06
CA VAL A 347 -1.67 -0.80 20.91
C VAL A 347 -2.95 -0.14 21.42
N ASP A 348 -4.09 -0.33 20.75
CA ASP A 348 -5.35 0.32 21.10
C ASP A 348 -6.54 -0.65 20.95
N ASN A 349 -6.66 -1.55 21.92
CA ASN A 349 -7.79 -2.45 22.06
C ASN A 349 -8.32 -2.43 23.51
N SER A 350 -9.44 -3.11 23.76
CA SER A 350 -10.11 -3.06 25.07
C SER A 350 -9.47 -3.92 26.16
N GLN A 351 -8.52 -4.79 25.82
CA GLN A 351 -7.93 -5.78 26.73
C GLN A 351 -6.53 -5.36 27.20
N PHE A 352 -5.67 -4.89 26.29
CA PHE A 352 -4.28 -4.54 26.59
C PHE A 352 -3.70 -3.55 25.57
N SER A 353 -2.51 -3.04 25.87
CA SER A 353 -1.60 -2.43 24.89
C SER A 353 -0.21 -2.99 25.10
N VAL A 354 0.48 -3.40 24.03
CA VAL A 354 1.93 -3.65 24.11
C VAL A 354 2.66 -2.35 24.45
N ASP A 355 3.81 -2.45 25.12
CA ASP A 355 4.65 -1.31 25.52
C ASP A 355 5.48 -0.75 24.35
N GLY A 356 5.58 -1.50 23.25
CA GLY A 356 6.13 -1.01 22.00
C GLY A 356 6.11 -2.03 20.87
N VAL A 357 6.39 -1.55 19.66
CA VAL A 357 6.42 -2.36 18.44
C VAL A 357 7.78 -2.21 17.75
N ILE A 358 8.39 -3.34 17.42
CA ILE A 358 9.58 -3.43 16.58
C ILE A 358 9.12 -3.65 15.15
N THR A 359 9.42 -2.69 14.29
CA THR A 359 8.86 -2.61 12.95
C THR A 359 9.91 -2.24 11.92
N GLU A 360 9.74 -2.78 10.71
CA GLU A 360 10.47 -2.39 9.51
C GLU A 360 9.86 -1.15 8.81
N PHE A 361 8.69 -0.68 9.27
CA PHE A 361 7.89 0.41 8.70
C PHE A 361 7.46 1.40 9.80
N PRO A 362 8.37 2.22 10.32
CA PRO A 362 8.12 3.09 11.46
C PRO A 362 7.03 4.15 11.20
N GLY A 363 6.84 4.58 9.95
CA GLY A 363 5.76 5.50 9.57
C GLY A 363 4.36 4.94 9.85
N SER A 364 4.09 3.70 9.46
CA SER A 364 2.78 3.06 9.68
C SER A 364 2.50 2.81 11.17
N ALA A 365 3.52 2.43 11.94
CA ALA A 365 3.40 2.31 13.41
C ALA A 365 3.13 3.67 14.07
N SER A 366 3.83 4.71 13.61
CA SER A 366 3.69 6.09 14.09
C SER A 366 2.30 6.64 13.82
N ASN A 367 1.76 6.40 12.62
CA ASN A 367 0.38 6.72 12.28
C ASN A 367 -0.61 6.04 13.24
N ALA A 368 -0.47 4.73 13.47
CA ALA A 368 -1.36 4.01 14.36
C ALA A 368 -1.37 4.61 15.77
N ILE A 369 -0.19 4.85 16.35
CA ILE A 369 -0.02 5.28 17.74
C ILE A 369 -0.38 6.76 17.94
N ALA A 370 0.15 7.66 17.11
CA ALA A 370 0.02 9.10 17.33
C ALA A 370 -1.26 9.69 16.73
N CYS A 371 -1.84 9.07 15.70
CA CYS A 371 -2.92 9.67 14.92
C CYS A 371 -4.28 9.02 15.14
N LEU A 372 -4.32 7.69 15.09
CA LEU A 372 -5.59 6.95 15.06
C LEU A 372 -5.95 6.35 16.41
N ALA A 373 -4.96 5.92 17.19
CA ALA A 373 -5.20 5.35 18.51
C ALA A 373 -5.90 6.34 19.44
N GLN A 374 -6.75 5.79 20.30
CA GLN A 374 -7.59 6.51 21.27
C GLN A 374 -8.56 7.54 20.66
N ASN A 375 -8.65 7.59 19.33
CA ASN A 375 -9.51 8.48 18.55
C ASN A 375 -10.45 7.72 17.58
N PRO A 376 -11.07 6.59 17.96
CA PRO A 376 -11.71 5.69 17.00
C PRO A 376 -12.94 6.25 16.27
N ASN A 377 -13.43 7.45 16.61
CA ASN A 377 -14.69 8.00 16.09
C ASN A 377 -14.71 9.54 16.03
N SER A 378 -13.66 10.18 15.50
CA SER A 378 -13.75 11.61 15.21
C SER A 378 -14.89 11.86 14.22
N SER A 379 -15.97 12.50 14.66
CA SER A 379 -17.13 12.80 13.78
C SER A 379 -16.82 13.86 12.74
N THR A 380 -15.77 14.65 12.96
CA THR A 380 -15.42 15.81 12.14
C THR A 380 -14.36 15.42 11.13
N LYS A 381 -14.71 15.56 9.85
CA LYS A 381 -13.76 15.45 8.76
C LYS A 381 -12.87 16.69 8.72
N ILE A 382 -11.56 16.50 8.74
CA ILE A 382 -10.57 17.59 8.74
C ILE A 382 -10.23 17.96 7.30
N ALA A 383 -9.91 16.96 6.46
CA ALA A 383 -9.68 17.16 5.03
C ALA A 383 -10.98 17.02 4.22
N GLN A 384 -11.41 18.08 3.54
CA GLN A 384 -12.70 18.17 2.84
C GLN A 384 -12.66 17.58 1.42
N ILE A 385 -12.36 16.29 1.31
CA ILE A 385 -12.18 15.58 0.03
C ILE A 385 -13.20 14.47 -0.09
N LEU A 386 -13.87 14.31 -1.24
CA LEU A 386 -14.89 13.26 -1.38
C LEU A 386 -14.27 11.86 -1.30
N ILE A 387 -14.85 11.00 -0.48
CA ILE A 387 -14.54 9.57 -0.41
C ILE A 387 -15.62 8.84 -1.21
N ILE A 388 -15.25 8.35 -2.38
CA ILE A 388 -16.11 7.62 -3.29
C ILE A 388 -15.70 6.14 -3.21
N SER A 389 -16.65 5.24 -2.98
CA SER A 389 -16.34 3.81 -3.03
C SER A 389 -16.02 3.36 -4.45
N HIS A 390 -15.26 2.28 -4.60
CA HIS A 390 -15.14 1.55 -5.85
C HIS A 390 -15.76 0.17 -5.70
N ASN A 391 -16.98 0.06 -6.24
CA ASN A 391 -17.90 -1.06 -6.11
C ASN A 391 -18.28 -1.38 -4.65
N GLY A 392 -18.37 -0.37 -3.79
CA GLY A 392 -18.54 -0.52 -2.34
C GLY A 392 -17.21 -0.79 -1.61
N ALA A 393 -17.27 -1.39 -0.41
CA ALA A 393 -16.09 -1.84 0.33
C ALA A 393 -15.57 -3.17 -0.25
N SER A 394 -15.12 -3.11 -1.49
CA SER A 394 -14.83 -4.27 -2.35
C SER A 394 -13.57 -5.05 -1.95
N ILE A 395 -12.83 -4.56 -0.94
CA ILE A 395 -11.77 -5.31 -0.27
C ILE A 395 -12.30 -6.37 0.72
N ASP A 396 -13.43 -6.08 1.37
CA ASP A 396 -14.03 -6.90 2.43
C ASP A 396 -15.10 -7.87 1.90
N TYR A 397 -15.84 -7.44 0.87
CA TYR A 397 -16.95 -8.16 0.25
C TYR A 397 -16.85 -8.12 -1.27
N PRO A 398 -17.48 -9.06 -1.99
CA PRO A 398 -17.63 -8.96 -3.43
C PRO A 398 -18.25 -7.63 -3.83
N GLY A 399 -17.61 -6.93 -4.77
CA GLY A 399 -18.05 -5.61 -5.21
C GLY A 399 -19.47 -5.63 -5.82
N CYS A 400 -20.11 -4.47 -5.82
CA CYS A 400 -21.49 -4.28 -6.30
C CYS A 400 -22.57 -5.09 -5.55
N THR A 401 -22.29 -5.56 -4.33
CA THR A 401 -23.26 -6.26 -3.49
C THR A 401 -23.85 -5.36 -2.40
N ASP A 402 -25.03 -5.74 -1.90
CA ASP A 402 -25.68 -5.05 -0.79
C ASP A 402 -24.80 -4.96 0.47
N LEU A 403 -23.99 -5.99 0.76
CA LEU A 403 -23.04 -5.98 1.88
C LEU A 403 -21.87 -5.02 1.63
N ALA A 404 -21.27 -5.03 0.44
CA ALA A 404 -20.19 -4.12 0.08
C ALA A 404 -20.63 -2.65 0.21
N TYR A 405 -21.84 -2.32 -0.25
CA TYR A 405 -22.37 -0.96 -0.15
C TYR A 405 -22.75 -0.55 1.27
N LYS A 406 -23.43 -1.43 2.04
CA LYS A 406 -23.73 -1.17 3.45
C LYS A 406 -22.44 -0.92 4.25
N LYS A 407 -21.40 -1.70 3.97
CA LYS A 407 -20.09 -1.56 4.60
C LYS A 407 -19.41 -0.25 4.21
N ALA A 408 -19.38 0.11 2.93
CA ALA A 408 -18.85 1.40 2.47
C ALA A 408 -19.54 2.60 3.14
N ILE A 409 -20.87 2.56 3.26
CA ILE A 409 -21.64 3.59 3.98
C ILE A 409 -21.21 3.65 5.45
N SER A 410 -21.13 2.51 6.15
CA SER A 410 -20.72 2.47 7.56
C SER A 410 -19.26 2.88 7.77
N ASP A 411 -18.41 2.61 6.79
CA ASP A 411 -17.00 2.99 6.81
C ASP A 411 -16.78 4.48 6.56
N GLY A 412 -17.82 5.21 6.13
CA GLY A 412 -17.79 6.66 5.99
C GLY A 412 -17.50 7.15 4.58
N ALA A 413 -17.84 6.37 3.54
CA ALA A 413 -17.91 6.87 2.17
C ALA A 413 -18.93 8.01 2.06
N ASP A 414 -18.53 9.11 1.44
CA ASP A 414 -19.43 10.23 1.13
C ASP A 414 -20.35 9.85 -0.03
N ILE A 415 -19.85 9.01 -0.93
CA ILE A 415 -20.53 8.51 -2.12
C ILE A 415 -20.31 7.00 -2.23
N ILE A 416 -21.37 6.28 -2.60
CA ILE A 416 -21.25 4.92 -3.14
C ILE A 416 -21.56 4.89 -4.64
N ASP A 417 -20.83 4.05 -5.37
CA ASP A 417 -20.87 3.96 -6.83
C ASP A 417 -21.68 2.75 -7.32
N CYS A 418 -22.39 2.88 -8.44
CA CYS A 418 -23.04 1.76 -9.12
C CYS A 418 -22.74 1.81 -10.60
N ASN A 419 -21.96 0.83 -11.07
CA ASN A 419 -21.79 0.55 -12.49
C ASN A 419 -23.06 -0.11 -13.01
N VAL A 420 -23.85 0.60 -13.82
CA VAL A 420 -25.18 0.13 -14.21
C VAL A 420 -25.08 -0.82 -15.40
N GLN A 421 -25.52 -2.06 -15.19
CA GLN A 421 -25.73 -3.04 -16.24
C GLN A 421 -27.23 -3.28 -16.47
N MET A 422 -27.58 -3.88 -17.60
CA MET A 422 -28.98 -4.19 -17.93
C MET A 422 -29.18 -5.66 -18.30
N THR A 423 -30.24 -6.25 -17.78
CA THR A 423 -30.72 -7.57 -18.18
C THR A 423 -31.47 -7.51 -19.52
N LYS A 424 -31.69 -8.68 -20.15
CA LYS A 424 -32.41 -8.80 -21.44
C LYS A 424 -33.84 -8.22 -21.39
N ASP A 425 -34.52 -8.36 -20.25
CA ASP A 425 -35.86 -7.82 -20.00
C ASP A 425 -35.86 -6.34 -19.61
N GLY A 426 -34.69 -5.71 -19.50
CA GLY A 426 -34.56 -4.27 -19.31
C GLY A 426 -34.50 -3.80 -17.86
N VAL A 427 -34.19 -4.70 -16.92
CA VAL A 427 -33.96 -4.34 -15.52
C VAL A 427 -32.52 -3.87 -15.36
N ALA A 428 -32.33 -2.70 -14.73
CA ALA A 428 -31.03 -2.14 -14.41
C ALA A 428 -30.55 -2.65 -13.04
N PHE A 429 -29.28 -3.01 -12.92
CA PHE A 429 -28.64 -3.51 -11.70
C PHE A 429 -27.17 -3.12 -11.61
N CYS A 430 -26.58 -3.16 -10.42
CA CYS A 430 -25.18 -2.80 -10.21
C CYS A 430 -24.26 -4.00 -10.47
N LEU A 431 -23.32 -3.83 -11.40
CA LEU A 431 -22.21 -4.74 -11.66
C LEU A 431 -21.11 -4.01 -12.45
N ASP A 432 -19.86 -4.21 -12.07
CA ASP A 432 -18.71 -3.54 -12.68
C ASP A 432 -18.40 -3.91 -14.14
N SER A 433 -19.04 -4.97 -14.65
CA SER A 433 -18.86 -5.45 -16.02
C SER A 433 -20.15 -6.01 -16.58
N ALA A 434 -20.34 -5.86 -17.89
CA ALA A 434 -21.39 -6.56 -18.64
C ALA A 434 -21.08 -8.06 -18.83
N ASP A 435 -19.82 -8.47 -18.67
CA ASP A 435 -19.39 -9.87 -18.73
C ASP A 435 -19.54 -10.55 -17.36
N LEU A 436 -20.39 -11.58 -17.30
CA LEU A 436 -20.68 -12.31 -16.07
C LEU A 436 -19.64 -13.40 -15.74
N LEU A 437 -18.77 -13.80 -16.68
CA LEU A 437 -17.87 -14.94 -16.51
C LEU A 437 -16.80 -14.71 -15.44
N GLY A 438 -16.31 -13.47 -15.30
CA GLY A 438 -15.18 -13.17 -14.42
C GLY A 438 -15.52 -13.05 -12.93
N LYS A 439 -16.80 -12.79 -12.59
CA LYS A 439 -17.22 -12.38 -11.22
C LYS A 439 -18.46 -13.08 -10.70
N THR A 440 -18.98 -14.07 -11.43
CA THR A 440 -20.19 -14.81 -11.05
C THR A 440 -20.01 -16.30 -11.33
N ASN A 441 -20.95 -17.10 -10.83
CA ASN A 441 -21.05 -18.52 -11.19
C ASN A 441 -21.82 -18.76 -12.51
N ALA A 442 -22.04 -17.73 -13.34
CA ALA A 442 -22.81 -17.85 -14.58
C ALA A 442 -22.20 -18.88 -15.54
N ALA A 443 -20.88 -19.04 -15.58
CA ALA A 443 -20.22 -20.08 -16.38
C ALA A 443 -20.67 -21.49 -15.98
N MET A 444 -20.93 -21.72 -14.69
CA MET A 444 -21.37 -23.03 -14.18
C MET A 444 -22.85 -23.27 -14.46
N ALA A 445 -23.67 -22.22 -14.42
CA ALA A 445 -25.12 -22.33 -14.54
C ALA A 445 -25.65 -22.18 -15.98
N PHE A 446 -24.94 -21.44 -16.84
CA PHE A 446 -25.44 -20.97 -18.14
C PHE A 446 -24.35 -21.01 -19.24
N MET A 447 -23.45 -22.00 -19.21
CA MET A 447 -22.36 -22.09 -20.19
C MET A 447 -22.85 -22.13 -21.64
N ASP A 448 -24.03 -22.72 -21.87
CA ASP A 448 -24.73 -22.78 -23.15
C ASP A 448 -25.12 -21.40 -23.71
N ARG A 449 -25.14 -20.38 -22.85
CA ARG A 449 -25.44 -18.98 -23.21
C ARG A 449 -24.19 -18.11 -23.34
N SER A 450 -23.00 -18.68 -23.24
CA SER A 450 -21.74 -17.94 -23.38
C SER A 450 -21.56 -17.43 -24.81
N THR A 451 -21.13 -16.18 -24.96
CA THR A 451 -20.82 -15.58 -26.27
C THR A 451 -19.57 -14.73 -26.15
N SER A 452 -18.67 -14.84 -27.13
CA SER A 452 -17.46 -14.03 -27.17
C SER A 452 -17.74 -12.68 -27.82
N ILE A 453 -17.54 -11.59 -27.09
CA ILE A 453 -17.72 -10.23 -27.59
C ILE A 453 -16.41 -9.44 -27.35
N PRO A 454 -15.50 -9.41 -28.33
CA PRO A 454 -14.16 -8.83 -28.14
C PRO A 454 -14.13 -7.38 -27.69
N GLN A 455 -15.22 -6.62 -27.89
CA GLN A 455 -15.32 -5.20 -27.51
C GLN A 455 -15.60 -4.97 -26.03
N ILE A 456 -16.20 -5.93 -25.32
CA ILE A 456 -16.53 -5.83 -23.88
C ILE A 456 -15.91 -6.96 -23.05
N GLN A 457 -15.37 -7.99 -23.71
CA GLN A 457 -14.58 -8.99 -23.03
C GLN A 457 -13.30 -8.33 -22.50
N PRO A 458 -13.03 -8.44 -21.20
CA PRO A 458 -11.86 -7.82 -20.62
C PRO A 458 -10.60 -8.37 -21.28
N LYS A 459 -9.70 -7.48 -21.74
CA LYS A 459 -8.36 -7.87 -22.19
C LYS A 459 -7.46 -8.30 -21.02
N THR A 460 -7.92 -8.15 -19.78
CA THR A 460 -7.32 -8.67 -18.55
C THR A 460 -8.43 -8.91 -17.51
N LEU A 461 -8.54 -10.12 -16.98
CA LEU A 461 -9.49 -10.48 -15.92
C LEU A 461 -9.27 -9.58 -14.69
N ILE A 462 -10.20 -8.68 -14.38
CA ILE A 462 -10.22 -7.99 -13.07
C ILE A 462 -10.90 -8.92 -12.06
N GLN A 463 -10.18 -9.99 -11.74
CA GLN A 463 -10.16 -10.58 -10.40
C GLN A 463 -9.38 -9.63 -9.48
N ASN A 464 -9.15 -10.00 -8.22
CA ASN A 464 -8.04 -9.41 -7.48
C ASN A 464 -6.84 -9.31 -8.44
N PRO A 465 -6.36 -8.09 -8.80
CA PRO A 465 -5.36 -7.95 -9.84
C PRO A 465 -4.05 -8.68 -9.49
N PHE A 466 -3.91 -9.08 -8.22
CA PHE A 466 -2.78 -9.81 -7.67
C PHE A 466 -3.11 -11.26 -7.28
N GLN A 467 -4.22 -11.84 -7.76
CA GLN A 467 -4.53 -13.25 -7.51
C GLN A 467 -3.43 -14.19 -8.01
N SER A 468 -2.82 -13.87 -9.16
CA SER A 468 -1.65 -14.59 -9.69
C SER A 468 -0.40 -14.39 -8.83
N GLY A 469 -0.32 -13.30 -8.06
CA GLY A 469 0.73 -13.03 -7.06
C GLY A 469 0.43 -13.62 -5.68
N GLY A 470 -0.62 -14.44 -5.54
CA GLY A 470 -0.98 -15.11 -4.29
C GLY A 470 -1.81 -14.28 -3.31
N LEU A 471 -2.06 -13.00 -3.59
CA LEU A 471 -2.95 -12.18 -2.76
C LEU A 471 -4.39 -12.68 -2.96
N GLN A 472 -5.16 -12.81 -1.87
CA GLN A 472 -6.59 -13.12 -1.94
C GLN A 472 -7.36 -12.08 -1.16
N ARG A 473 -8.47 -11.55 -1.67
CA ARG A 473 -9.40 -10.80 -0.83
C ARG A 473 -10.15 -11.75 0.10
N ASN A 474 -10.81 -11.21 1.13
CA ASN A 474 -11.46 -11.93 2.24
C ASN A 474 -12.14 -13.26 1.84
N PRO A 475 -11.48 -14.43 2.03
CA PRO A 475 -12.00 -15.71 1.54
C PRO A 475 -13.32 -16.17 2.18
N LYS A 476 -13.57 -15.81 3.45
CA LYS A 476 -14.84 -16.12 4.16
C LYS A 476 -16.02 -15.38 3.56
N SER A 477 -15.81 -14.21 2.97
CA SER A 477 -16.86 -13.38 2.37
C SER A 477 -16.96 -13.53 0.85
N LYS A 478 -16.16 -14.38 0.20
CA LYS A 478 -16.02 -14.44 -1.27
C LYS A 478 -17.32 -14.59 -2.07
N ASN A 479 -18.37 -15.16 -1.46
CA ASN A 479 -19.68 -15.38 -2.08
C ASN A 479 -20.82 -14.68 -1.29
N ALA A 480 -20.47 -13.75 -0.40
CA ALA A 480 -21.44 -13.06 0.44
C ALA A 480 -22.09 -11.89 -0.29
N GLY A 481 -23.34 -11.61 0.08
CA GLY A 481 -24.13 -10.50 -0.47
C GLY A 481 -24.94 -10.89 -1.71
N LYS A 482 -25.77 -9.95 -2.16
CA LYS A 482 -26.60 -10.09 -3.37
C LYS A 482 -26.45 -8.88 -4.28
N PHE A 483 -26.70 -9.07 -5.57
CA PHE A 483 -26.86 -7.95 -6.50
C PHE A 483 -28.02 -7.07 -6.06
N LEU A 484 -27.87 -5.78 -6.34
CA LEU A 484 -28.92 -4.78 -6.18
C LEU A 484 -29.41 -4.37 -7.56
N THR A 485 -30.72 -4.33 -7.74
CA THR A 485 -31.31 -3.51 -8.80
C THR A 485 -30.95 -2.04 -8.57
N LEU A 486 -30.97 -1.23 -9.63
CA LEU A 486 -30.68 0.21 -9.51
C LEU A 486 -31.64 0.92 -8.53
N LEU A 487 -32.89 0.48 -8.45
CA LEU A 487 -33.85 1.04 -7.47
C LEU A 487 -33.50 0.67 -6.04
N GLU A 488 -33.20 -0.61 -5.76
CA GLU A 488 -32.77 -1.03 -4.42
C GLU A 488 -31.47 -0.34 -3.99
N PHE A 489 -30.54 -0.14 -4.94
CA PHE A 489 -29.33 0.65 -4.71
C PHE A 489 -29.66 2.09 -4.36
N LEU A 490 -30.49 2.79 -5.15
CA LEU A 490 -30.89 4.17 -4.87
C LEU A 490 -31.67 4.31 -3.54
N GLU A 491 -32.43 3.30 -3.14
CA GLU A 491 -33.10 3.27 -1.83
C GLU A 491 -32.10 3.12 -0.68
N LEU A 492 -31.13 2.19 -0.80
CA LEU A 492 -30.02 2.06 0.15
C LEU A 492 -29.22 3.36 0.24
N ALA A 493 -29.02 3.98 -0.92
CA ALA A 493 -28.20 5.14 -1.15
C ALA A 493 -28.95 6.46 -0.98
N ASN A 494 -30.23 6.45 -0.64
CA ASN A 494 -30.92 7.62 -0.08
C ASN A 494 -30.27 8.08 1.24
N LYS A 495 -29.28 7.31 1.70
CA LYS A 495 -28.31 7.68 2.72
C LYS A 495 -26.96 8.23 2.19
N ASN A 496 -26.59 8.16 0.89
CA ASN A 496 -25.52 8.84 0.06
C ASN A 496 -25.36 8.18 -1.36
N THR A 497 -25.20 8.83 -2.55
CA THR A 497 -25.04 8.09 -3.87
C THR A 497 -24.36 8.75 -5.11
N GLU A 498 -23.79 7.93 -6.03
CA GLU A 498 -23.44 8.15 -7.45
C GLU A 498 -23.93 7.02 -8.40
N THR A 499 -24.05 7.25 -9.73
CA THR A 499 -24.44 6.23 -10.74
C THR A 499 -23.62 6.30 -12.05
N GLY A 500 -23.35 5.18 -12.74
CA GLY A 500 -22.47 5.15 -13.94
C GLY A 500 -22.81 4.20 -15.12
N HIS A 501 -22.17 4.50 -16.27
CA HIS A 501 -21.98 3.88 -17.63
C HIS A 501 -23.16 3.41 -18.49
N ALA A 502 -23.15 3.80 -19.79
CA ALA A 502 -24.32 3.66 -20.68
C ALA A 502 -24.09 3.31 -22.18
N ALA A 503 -22.86 3.37 -22.72
CA ALA A 503 -22.66 3.41 -24.18
C ALA A 503 -22.96 2.09 -24.93
N TYR A 504 -22.48 0.95 -24.44
CA TYR A 504 -22.57 -0.34 -25.16
C TYR A 504 -24.02 -0.87 -25.34
N LEU A 505 -24.86 -0.71 -24.32
CA LEU A 505 -26.21 -1.29 -24.26
C LEU A 505 -27.18 -0.64 -25.26
N ALA A 506 -27.01 0.65 -25.54
CA ALA A 506 -27.82 1.40 -26.49
C ALA A 506 -27.57 0.96 -27.94
N ALA A 507 -26.31 0.70 -28.30
CA ALA A 507 -25.88 0.48 -29.68
C ALA A 507 -26.13 -0.94 -30.21
N LYS A 508 -26.03 -1.98 -29.37
CA LYS A 508 -26.02 -3.38 -29.84
C LYS A 508 -27.18 -4.24 -29.33
N LYS A 509 -27.87 -3.83 -28.25
CA LYS A 509 -28.95 -4.64 -27.63
C LYS A 509 -30.32 -3.95 -27.55
N GLY A 510 -30.45 -2.73 -28.09
CA GLY A 510 -31.74 -2.02 -28.10
C GLY A 510 -32.25 -1.66 -26.70
N LEU A 511 -31.34 -1.39 -25.76
CA LEU A 511 -31.63 -1.04 -24.38
C LEU A 511 -31.31 0.44 -24.13
N ASP A 512 -32.32 1.22 -23.72
CA ASP A 512 -32.15 2.65 -23.45
C ASP A 512 -31.82 2.89 -21.97
N ILE A 513 -30.53 2.81 -21.66
CA ILE A 513 -30.01 2.95 -20.30
C ILE A 513 -30.16 4.38 -19.78
N VAL A 514 -30.03 5.42 -20.62
CA VAL A 514 -30.26 6.82 -20.19
C VAL A 514 -31.71 7.00 -19.73
N ARG A 515 -32.68 6.51 -20.52
CA ARG A 515 -34.09 6.54 -20.10
C ARG A 515 -34.32 5.73 -18.82
N THR A 516 -33.68 4.57 -18.71
CA THR A 516 -33.85 3.67 -17.55
C THR A 516 -33.32 4.29 -16.27
N VAL A 517 -32.09 4.84 -16.29
CA VAL A 517 -31.46 5.52 -15.17
C VAL A 517 -32.23 6.79 -14.79
N THR A 518 -32.57 7.65 -15.74
CA THR A 518 -33.38 8.85 -15.46
C THR A 518 -34.76 8.48 -14.92
N GLY A 519 -35.36 7.39 -15.40
CA GLY A 519 -36.61 6.85 -14.86
C GLY A 519 -36.47 6.34 -13.43
N ALA A 520 -35.38 5.66 -13.10
CA ALA A 520 -35.09 5.18 -11.74
C ALA A 520 -34.84 6.35 -10.79
N LEU A 521 -34.05 7.35 -11.19
CA LEU A 521 -33.77 8.55 -10.40
C LEU A 521 -35.03 9.38 -10.11
N LYS A 522 -35.98 9.46 -11.05
CA LYS A 522 -37.28 10.12 -10.83
C LYS A 522 -38.20 9.35 -9.89
N LYS A 523 -38.09 8.02 -9.86
CA LYS A 523 -38.87 7.15 -8.98
C LYS A 523 -38.28 7.07 -7.58
N ALA A 524 -36.96 7.18 -7.46
CA ALA A 524 -36.27 7.20 -6.19
C ALA A 524 -36.65 8.46 -5.42
N THR A 525 -37.00 8.29 -4.14
CA THR A 525 -37.36 9.42 -3.25
C THR A 525 -36.09 10.00 -2.64
N LEU A 526 -35.17 10.51 -3.46
CA LEU A 526 -33.86 11.00 -2.99
C LEU A 526 -34.00 12.26 -2.12
N ASP A 527 -33.30 12.30 -0.99
CA ASP A 527 -33.18 13.52 -0.17
C ASP A 527 -32.50 14.62 -1.03
N PRO A 528 -33.13 15.80 -1.21
CA PRO A 528 -32.57 16.89 -2.02
C PRO A 528 -31.20 17.40 -1.57
N LYS A 529 -30.78 17.11 -0.33
CA LYS A 529 -29.44 17.44 0.19
C LYS A 529 -28.36 16.44 -0.24
N LYS A 530 -28.75 15.30 -0.82
CA LYS A 530 -27.81 14.27 -1.27
C LYS A 530 -27.28 14.61 -2.65
N GLN A 531 -25.95 14.54 -2.76
CA GLN A 531 -25.27 14.67 -4.03
C GLN A 531 -25.48 13.40 -4.84
N VAL A 532 -25.65 13.55 -6.16
CA VAL A 532 -25.68 12.47 -7.14
C VAL A 532 -24.79 12.89 -8.30
N LEU A 533 -23.79 12.05 -8.61
CA LEU A 533 -23.00 12.21 -9.82
C LEU A 533 -23.38 11.14 -10.86
N ILE A 534 -23.33 11.54 -12.12
CA ILE A 534 -23.52 10.68 -13.28
C ILE A 534 -22.19 10.54 -14.00
N GLN A 535 -21.58 9.36 -13.95
CA GLN A 535 -20.30 9.08 -14.59
C GLN A 535 -20.45 8.33 -15.91
N SER A 536 -19.75 8.77 -16.95
CA SER A 536 -19.57 8.00 -18.19
C SER A 536 -18.22 8.30 -18.83
N ASP A 537 -17.67 7.31 -19.53
CA ASP A 537 -16.55 7.42 -20.46
C ASP A 537 -16.96 7.91 -21.86
N ASP A 538 -18.24 8.28 -22.03
CA ASP A 538 -18.84 8.68 -23.31
C ASP A 538 -19.55 10.04 -23.13
N THR A 539 -19.06 11.07 -23.79
CA THR A 539 -19.61 12.44 -23.65
C THR A 539 -20.98 12.60 -24.30
N SER A 540 -21.32 11.76 -25.28
CA SER A 540 -22.65 11.76 -25.90
C SER A 540 -23.72 11.21 -24.94
N VAL A 541 -23.34 10.29 -24.04
CA VAL A 541 -24.16 9.86 -22.90
C VAL A 541 -24.36 11.02 -21.91
N LEU A 542 -23.27 11.68 -21.51
CA LEU A 542 -23.33 12.82 -20.57
C LEU A 542 -24.17 13.98 -21.12
N ALA A 543 -24.11 14.24 -22.43
CA ALA A 543 -24.95 15.23 -23.10
C ALA A 543 -26.46 14.92 -22.96
N LYS A 544 -26.86 13.65 -23.08
CA LYS A 544 -28.26 13.25 -22.87
C LYS A 544 -28.70 13.38 -21.41
N PHE A 545 -27.80 13.12 -20.44
CA PHE A 545 -28.10 13.36 -19.03
C PHE A 545 -28.19 14.86 -18.72
N LYS A 546 -27.36 15.70 -19.34
CA LYS A 546 -27.50 17.16 -19.25
C LYS A 546 -28.89 17.64 -19.67
N ALA A 547 -29.46 17.05 -20.72
CA ALA A 547 -30.81 17.40 -21.18
C ALA A 547 -31.94 16.80 -20.31
N SER A 548 -31.78 15.59 -19.79
CA SER A 548 -32.86 14.84 -19.12
C SER A 548 -32.84 14.89 -17.59
N ALA A 549 -31.69 15.24 -16.99
CA ALA A 549 -31.44 15.34 -15.56
C ALA A 549 -30.38 16.42 -15.26
N PRO A 550 -30.64 17.71 -15.56
CA PRO A 550 -29.65 18.79 -15.54
C PRO A 550 -29.08 19.10 -14.14
N THR A 551 -29.80 18.72 -13.07
CA THR A 551 -29.46 19.01 -11.67
C THR A 551 -28.32 18.14 -11.12
N TYR A 552 -28.02 17.01 -11.75
CA TYR A 552 -26.96 16.12 -11.32
C TYR A 552 -25.63 16.52 -11.95
N GLN A 553 -24.58 16.45 -11.14
CA GLN A 553 -23.21 16.71 -11.58
C GLN A 553 -22.77 15.57 -12.51
N ARG A 554 -22.07 15.90 -13.59
CA ARG A 554 -21.64 14.93 -14.60
C ARG A 554 -20.13 14.71 -14.49
N VAL A 555 -19.69 13.46 -14.58
CA VAL A 555 -18.28 13.06 -14.44
C VAL A 555 -17.83 12.35 -15.70
N LEU A 556 -16.78 12.84 -16.34
CA LEU A 556 -16.14 12.15 -17.47
C LEU A 556 -15.10 11.16 -16.93
N LEU A 557 -15.24 9.88 -17.26
CA LEU A 557 -14.26 8.85 -16.91
C LEU A 557 -13.14 8.77 -17.95
N LEU A 558 -11.90 8.86 -17.50
CA LEU A 558 -10.70 8.69 -18.30
C LEU A 558 -9.88 7.51 -17.75
N THR A 559 -10.00 6.35 -18.41
CA THR A 559 -9.40 5.09 -17.94
C THR A 559 -7.91 4.94 -18.30
N LYS A 560 -7.41 5.76 -19.23
CA LYS A 560 -6.00 5.75 -19.66
C LYS A 560 -5.20 6.85 -18.97
N PRO A 561 -3.95 6.59 -18.56
CA PRO A 561 -3.05 7.62 -18.08
C PRO A 561 -2.81 8.71 -19.13
N ILE A 562 -2.85 9.97 -18.71
CA ILE A 562 -2.63 11.16 -19.55
C ILE A 562 -1.64 12.12 -18.87
N SER A 563 -0.90 12.92 -19.66
CA SER A 563 0.11 13.85 -19.13
C SER A 563 -0.39 15.27 -18.88
N ASN A 564 -1.30 15.77 -19.72
CA ASN A 564 -1.85 17.11 -19.62
C ASN A 564 -3.14 17.21 -20.44
N VAL A 565 -3.92 18.27 -20.21
CA VAL A 565 -5.16 18.58 -20.90
C VAL A 565 -5.13 20.01 -21.42
N PRO A 566 -4.88 20.21 -22.73
CA PRO A 566 -4.84 21.54 -23.34
C PRO A 566 -6.15 22.31 -23.14
N LYS A 567 -6.05 23.65 -23.11
CA LYS A 567 -7.21 24.53 -22.88
C LYS A 567 -8.41 24.27 -23.81
N PRO A 568 -8.25 24.04 -25.13
CA PRO A 568 -9.38 23.67 -26.00
C PRO A 568 -10.12 22.42 -25.48
N VAL A 569 -9.36 21.39 -25.09
CA VAL A 569 -9.88 20.12 -24.58
C VAL A 569 -10.59 20.32 -23.23
N THR A 570 -10.02 21.09 -22.29
CA THR A 570 -10.74 21.42 -21.04
C THR A 570 -12.06 22.16 -21.29
N SER A 571 -12.09 23.01 -22.32
CA SER A 571 -13.30 23.74 -22.72
C SER A 571 -14.36 22.79 -23.31
N ASP A 572 -13.92 21.76 -24.04
CA ASP A 572 -14.80 20.71 -24.54
C ASP A 572 -15.34 19.82 -23.43
N ILE A 573 -14.48 19.38 -22.49
CA ILE A 573 -14.92 18.62 -21.31
C ILE A 573 -16.00 19.41 -20.56
N LYS A 574 -15.78 20.71 -20.32
CA LYS A 574 -16.74 21.56 -19.59
C LYS A 574 -18.12 21.66 -20.25
N LYS A 575 -18.24 21.38 -21.55
CA LYS A 575 -19.56 21.31 -22.23
C LYS A 575 -20.39 20.14 -21.73
N TYR A 576 -19.75 19.03 -21.36
CA TYR A 576 -20.40 17.75 -21.06
C TYR A 576 -20.33 17.37 -19.58
N ALA A 577 -19.23 17.71 -18.90
CA ALA A 577 -18.93 17.28 -17.55
C ALA A 577 -18.56 18.45 -16.63
N ASP A 578 -18.77 18.23 -15.34
CA ASP A 578 -18.43 19.14 -14.25
C ASP A 578 -17.21 18.64 -13.45
N ALA A 579 -16.89 17.36 -13.59
CA ALA A 579 -15.72 16.71 -13.02
C ALA A 579 -15.14 15.67 -13.98
N VAL A 580 -13.92 15.23 -13.70
CA VAL A 580 -13.26 14.09 -14.34
C VAL A 580 -12.88 13.05 -13.29
N ASN A 581 -12.91 11.78 -13.68
CA ASN A 581 -12.30 10.68 -12.94
C ASN A 581 -11.09 10.19 -13.74
N VAL A 582 -9.90 10.30 -13.15
CA VAL A 582 -8.63 9.89 -13.76
C VAL A 582 -7.93 8.83 -12.92
N VAL A 583 -7.04 8.06 -13.53
CA VAL A 583 -6.18 7.10 -12.81
C VAL A 583 -5.02 7.80 -12.11
N LYS A 584 -4.51 7.23 -11.01
CA LYS A 584 -3.37 7.77 -10.23
C LYS A 584 -2.18 8.27 -11.09
N LYS A 585 -1.82 7.51 -12.12
CA LYS A 585 -0.70 7.81 -13.05
C LYS A 585 -0.88 9.10 -13.86
N SER A 586 -2.12 9.60 -13.97
CA SER A 586 -2.40 10.89 -14.58
C SER A 586 -2.07 12.06 -13.66
N ILE A 587 -1.88 11.86 -12.36
CA ILE A 587 -1.50 12.93 -11.43
C ILE A 587 -0.02 12.82 -11.07
N ILE A 588 0.41 11.63 -10.64
CA ILE A 588 1.80 11.37 -10.25
C ILE A 588 2.36 10.28 -11.17
N GLN A 589 3.44 10.61 -11.86
CA GLN A 589 4.13 9.70 -12.77
C GLN A 589 5.12 8.82 -12.01
N GLU A 590 5.36 7.61 -12.54
CA GLU A 590 6.34 6.65 -12.02
C GLU A 590 7.26 6.15 -13.14
N ASN A 591 8.45 5.70 -12.76
CA ASN A 591 9.37 5.01 -13.67
C ASN A 591 9.12 3.48 -13.67
N LYS A 592 9.97 2.73 -14.39
CA LYS A 592 9.83 1.27 -14.52
C LYS A 592 10.16 0.47 -13.26
N ILE A 593 10.70 1.11 -12.24
CA ILE A 593 10.97 0.51 -10.92
C ILE A 593 9.96 0.98 -9.87
N PHE A 594 8.81 1.53 -10.29
CA PHE A 594 7.71 1.95 -9.41
C PHE A 594 8.10 3.04 -8.40
N ILE A 595 9.01 3.95 -8.76
CA ILE A 595 9.33 5.15 -7.95
C ILE A 595 8.74 6.38 -8.66
N THR A 596 8.19 7.31 -7.88
CA THR A 596 7.63 8.55 -8.43
C THR A 596 8.70 9.41 -9.13
N THR A 597 8.33 10.03 -10.26
CA THR A 597 9.23 10.88 -11.07
C THR A 597 8.83 12.35 -11.09
N GLY A 598 7.53 12.64 -11.05
CA GLY A 598 7.02 14.00 -11.16
C GLY A 598 5.49 14.06 -11.19
N SER A 599 4.96 15.24 -10.91
CA SER A 599 3.52 15.53 -10.99
C SER A 599 3.14 16.11 -12.35
N THR A 600 1.92 15.85 -12.80
CA THR A 600 1.37 16.43 -14.04
C THR A 600 0.71 17.79 -13.79
N LYS A 601 0.23 18.44 -14.85
CA LYS A 601 -0.51 19.71 -14.77
C LYS A 601 -2.02 19.54 -14.75
N ILE A 602 -2.51 18.30 -14.66
CA ILE A 602 -3.93 18.00 -14.87
C ILE A 602 -4.81 18.67 -13.82
N ILE A 603 -4.37 18.71 -12.55
CA ILE A 603 -5.12 19.40 -11.49
C ILE A 603 -5.25 20.89 -11.83
N ASP A 604 -4.12 21.58 -12.06
CA ASP A 604 -4.10 23.00 -12.40
C ASP A 604 -4.96 23.34 -13.63
N GLU A 605 -4.85 22.53 -14.69
CA GLU A 605 -5.57 22.73 -15.95
C GLU A 605 -7.08 22.54 -15.79
N MET A 606 -7.52 21.49 -15.07
CA MET A 606 -8.93 21.22 -14.81
C MET A 606 -9.54 22.26 -13.85
N HIS A 607 -8.85 22.60 -12.77
CA HIS A 607 -9.30 23.63 -11.83
C HIS A 607 -9.41 25.01 -12.47
N THR A 608 -8.47 25.36 -13.36
CA THR A 608 -8.56 26.60 -14.16
C THR A 608 -9.82 26.63 -15.04
N ALA A 609 -10.30 25.48 -15.50
CA ALA A 609 -11.55 25.32 -16.24
C ALA A 609 -12.79 25.10 -15.34
N ASN A 610 -12.63 25.18 -14.02
CA ASN A 610 -13.67 24.90 -13.02
C ASN A 610 -14.24 23.48 -13.16
N ILE A 611 -13.36 22.49 -13.33
CA ILE A 611 -13.66 21.05 -13.40
C ILE A 611 -13.00 20.37 -12.20
N SER A 612 -13.78 19.64 -11.40
CA SER A 612 -13.22 18.86 -10.28
C SER A 612 -12.49 17.60 -10.75
N VAL A 613 -11.49 17.14 -10.01
CA VAL A 613 -10.69 15.96 -10.32
C VAL A 613 -10.83 14.91 -9.23
N TYR A 614 -11.47 13.80 -9.59
CA TYR A 614 -11.51 12.58 -8.79
C TYR A 614 -10.46 11.59 -9.29
N VAL A 615 -9.81 10.89 -8.37
CA VAL A 615 -8.73 9.98 -8.71
C VAL A 615 -9.06 8.56 -8.27
N SER A 616 -8.95 7.61 -9.18
CA SER A 616 -9.21 6.18 -8.96
C SER A 616 -7.96 5.35 -8.83
N GLY A 617 -8.10 4.26 -8.06
CA GLY A 617 -7.05 3.25 -7.87
C GLY A 617 -6.41 3.24 -6.47
N PHE A 618 -7.04 3.88 -5.47
CA PHE A 618 -6.56 3.79 -4.08
C PHE A 618 -6.99 2.47 -3.44
N SER A 619 -6.03 1.71 -2.94
CA SER A 619 -6.23 0.42 -2.27
C SER A 619 -5.25 0.27 -1.12
N THR A 620 -5.61 -0.52 -0.11
CA THR A 620 -4.68 -0.96 0.94
C THR A 620 -3.90 -2.22 0.54
N GLU A 621 -4.18 -2.79 -0.63
CA GLU A 621 -3.34 -3.84 -1.22
C GLU A 621 -2.03 -3.22 -1.73
N THR A 622 -0.94 -3.37 -0.98
CA THR A 622 0.32 -2.63 -1.18
C THR A 622 1.16 -3.08 -2.38
N LEU A 623 0.84 -4.21 -3.00
CA LEU A 623 1.61 -4.82 -4.11
C LEU A 623 1.74 -3.95 -5.38
N SER A 624 0.84 -3.00 -5.60
CA SER A 624 0.91 -2.07 -6.74
C SER A 624 1.16 -0.62 -6.34
N MET A 625 1.51 -0.40 -5.08
CA MET A 625 1.85 0.94 -4.62
C MET A 625 3.24 1.31 -5.14
N MET A 626 3.47 2.59 -5.41
CA MET A 626 4.81 3.09 -5.69
C MET A 626 5.70 2.86 -4.46
N LEU A 627 6.95 2.44 -4.66
CA LEU A 627 7.87 2.01 -3.60
C LEU A 627 8.15 3.13 -2.59
N ASP A 628 8.23 4.36 -3.08
CA ASP A 628 8.45 5.56 -2.29
C ASP A 628 7.21 6.05 -1.55
N PHE A 629 6.07 5.36 -1.65
CA PHE A 629 4.94 5.48 -0.72
C PHE A 629 5.03 4.50 0.47
N TYR A 630 6.13 3.75 0.58
CA TYR A 630 6.48 2.95 1.76
C TYR A 630 5.50 1.82 2.07
N SER A 631 4.77 1.32 1.08
CA SER A 631 3.66 0.38 1.32
C SER A 631 2.66 0.92 2.36
N ASP A 632 2.48 2.24 2.41
CA ASP A 632 1.60 2.91 3.36
C ASP A 632 0.48 3.67 2.60
N PRO A 633 -0.78 3.20 2.68
CA PRO A 633 -1.89 3.83 1.98
C PRO A 633 -2.16 5.27 2.47
N TYR A 634 -1.75 5.61 3.70
CA TYR A 634 -1.91 6.97 4.23
C TYR A 634 -0.89 7.93 3.62
N THR A 635 0.33 7.47 3.36
CA THR A 635 1.37 8.22 2.64
C THR A 635 0.94 8.50 1.19
N GLU A 636 0.33 7.51 0.52
CA GLU A 636 -0.27 7.72 -0.80
C GLU A 636 -1.38 8.77 -0.74
N LEU A 637 -2.32 8.66 0.21
CA LEU A 637 -3.44 9.59 0.35
C LEU A 637 -3.00 11.03 0.62
N ILE A 638 -2.05 11.28 1.55
CA ILE A 638 -1.56 12.64 1.83
C ILE A 638 -0.84 13.23 0.62
N THR A 639 -0.12 12.41 -0.14
CA THR A 639 0.64 12.87 -1.30
C THR A 639 -0.32 13.37 -2.38
N PHE A 640 -1.34 12.59 -2.73
CA PHE A 640 -2.36 13.03 -3.70
C PHE A 640 -3.21 14.19 -3.17
N LEU A 641 -3.47 14.26 -1.87
CA LEU A 641 -4.17 15.38 -1.26
C LEU A 641 -3.39 16.70 -1.42
N MET A 642 -2.07 16.65 -1.29
CA MET A 642 -1.20 17.82 -1.48
C MET A 642 -1.07 18.25 -2.95
N GLU A 643 -1.31 17.35 -3.90
CA GLU A 643 -1.47 17.71 -5.32
C GLU A 643 -2.80 18.44 -5.60
N GLY A 644 -3.76 18.44 -4.66
CA GLY A 644 -5.00 19.20 -4.77
C GLY A 644 -6.15 18.46 -5.45
N ILE A 645 -6.21 17.13 -5.36
CA ILE A 645 -7.37 16.35 -5.85
C ILE A 645 -8.67 16.76 -5.12
N ASP A 646 -9.83 16.53 -5.73
CA ASP A 646 -11.14 16.82 -5.12
C ASP A 646 -11.83 15.58 -4.52
N GLY A 647 -11.38 14.38 -4.88
CA GLY A 647 -11.97 13.13 -4.43
C GLY A 647 -11.09 11.90 -4.67
N VAL A 648 -11.22 10.93 -3.76
CA VAL A 648 -10.55 9.63 -3.80
C VAL A 648 -11.59 8.54 -4.09
N ILE A 649 -11.31 7.71 -5.09
CA ILE A 649 -12.10 6.52 -5.43
C ILE A 649 -11.33 5.29 -4.96
N THR A 650 -11.88 4.57 -3.98
CA THR A 650 -11.17 3.52 -3.24
C THR A 650 -11.98 2.26 -2.95
N ASP A 651 -11.29 1.11 -2.96
CA ASP A 651 -11.84 -0.20 -2.55
C ASP A 651 -11.96 -0.33 -1.02
N ASN A 652 -11.30 0.55 -0.26
CA ASN A 652 -11.30 0.56 1.21
C ASN A 652 -11.69 1.94 1.78
N PRO A 653 -13.00 2.28 1.79
CA PRO A 653 -13.47 3.56 2.32
C PRO A 653 -13.11 3.79 3.80
N LYS A 654 -12.91 2.72 4.58
CA LYS A 654 -12.59 2.81 6.02
C LYS A 654 -11.26 3.51 6.24
N THR A 655 -10.22 3.11 5.50
CA THR A 655 -8.87 3.70 5.56
C THR A 655 -8.89 5.17 5.15
N ALA A 656 -9.52 5.48 4.00
CA ALA A 656 -9.66 6.87 3.55
C ALA A 656 -10.44 7.73 4.56
N SER A 657 -11.52 7.19 5.14
CA SER A 657 -12.35 7.85 6.14
C SER A 657 -11.59 8.14 7.43
N ALA A 658 -10.80 7.18 7.91
CA ALA A 658 -9.92 7.34 9.07
C ALA A 658 -8.84 8.40 8.81
N PHE A 659 -8.20 8.36 7.64
CA PHE A 659 -7.20 9.35 7.22
C PHE A 659 -7.78 10.78 7.19
N MET A 660 -8.91 11.00 6.52
CA MET A 660 -9.50 12.35 6.36
C MET A 660 -10.01 12.95 7.67
N ARG A 661 -10.20 12.12 8.71
CA ARG A 661 -10.63 12.51 10.07
C ARG A 661 -9.48 12.57 11.07
N SER A 662 -8.29 12.12 10.66
CA SER A 662 -7.10 12.10 11.50
C SER A 662 -6.60 13.52 11.74
N PRO A 663 -6.27 13.90 12.99
CA PRO A 663 -5.63 15.18 13.25
C PRO A 663 -4.27 15.32 12.55
N CYS A 664 -3.63 14.20 12.19
CA CYS A 664 -2.33 14.19 11.53
C CYS A 664 -2.39 14.57 10.03
N VAL A 665 -3.58 14.71 9.45
CA VAL A 665 -3.75 15.17 8.07
C VAL A 665 -3.52 16.68 7.93
N ASP A 666 -3.70 17.44 9.01
CA ASP A 666 -3.40 18.87 9.03
C ASP A 666 -1.89 19.05 9.33
N PRO A 667 -1.10 19.62 8.40
CA PRO A 667 0.32 19.86 8.64
C PRO A 667 0.59 20.86 9.78
N ASN A 668 -0.43 21.61 10.22
CA ASN A 668 -0.34 22.54 11.35
C ASN A 668 -0.84 21.93 12.68
N SER A 669 -1.15 20.64 12.69
CA SER A 669 -1.60 19.93 13.88
C SER A 669 -0.53 19.94 14.99
N ALA A 670 -0.99 19.92 16.23
CA ALA A 670 -0.13 19.79 17.41
C ALA A 670 0.20 18.32 17.75
N ALA A 671 -0.22 17.35 16.92
CA ALA A 671 0.10 15.95 17.08
C ALA A 671 1.63 15.71 17.05
N SER A 672 2.11 14.69 17.77
CA SER A 672 3.52 14.30 17.82
C SER A 672 4.06 13.74 16.48
N PHE A 673 3.16 13.50 15.53
CA PHE A 673 3.43 13.09 14.17
C PHE A 673 2.37 13.73 13.25
N VAL A 674 2.78 14.08 12.05
CA VAL A 674 1.91 14.52 10.96
C VAL A 674 2.36 13.84 9.68
N PHE A 675 1.43 13.49 8.80
CA PHE A 675 1.76 12.81 7.55
C PHE A 675 2.66 13.69 6.69
N GLN A 676 3.76 13.12 6.18
CA GLN A 676 4.65 13.79 5.24
C GLN A 676 4.32 13.34 3.82
N PRO A 677 3.92 14.26 2.92
CA PRO A 677 3.72 13.90 1.53
C PRO A 677 5.05 13.55 0.88
N VAL A 678 5.01 12.56 -0.01
CA VAL A 678 6.14 12.21 -0.86
C VAL A 678 6.21 13.24 -1.97
N LYS A 679 7.35 13.91 -2.07
CA LYS A 679 7.58 14.85 -3.16
C LYS A 679 8.12 14.09 -4.38
N PRO A 680 7.38 14.05 -5.50
CA PRO A 680 7.78 13.21 -6.62
C PRO A 680 9.20 13.49 -7.13
N GLY A 681 9.99 12.43 -7.27
CA GLY A 681 11.38 12.49 -7.72
C GLY A 681 12.44 12.72 -6.63
N ASP A 682 12.07 13.07 -5.39
CA ASP A 682 13.06 13.31 -4.31
C ASP A 682 13.83 12.03 -3.95
N TYR A 683 13.22 10.86 -4.10
CA TYR A 683 13.89 9.56 -3.92
C TYR A 683 14.83 9.22 -5.06
N LEU A 684 14.48 9.57 -6.30
CA LEU A 684 15.34 9.33 -7.45
C LEU A 684 16.65 10.10 -7.37
N ALA A 685 16.65 11.26 -6.70
CA ALA A 685 17.87 12.03 -6.45
C ALA A 685 18.88 11.29 -5.55
N GLN A 686 18.46 10.24 -4.84
CA GLN A 686 19.30 9.41 -3.96
C GLN A 686 19.77 8.12 -4.64
N VAL A 687 19.22 7.78 -5.81
CA VAL A 687 19.58 6.55 -6.55
C VAL A 687 20.77 6.83 -7.46
N GLN A 688 21.72 5.89 -7.53
CA GLN A 688 22.85 6.01 -8.46
C GLN A 688 22.36 6.00 -9.92
N PRO A 689 22.88 6.88 -10.81
CA PRO A 689 22.43 6.96 -12.20
C PRO A 689 22.46 5.63 -12.97
N GLU A 690 23.41 4.76 -12.66
CA GLU A 690 23.61 3.44 -13.28
C GLU A 690 22.54 2.43 -12.87
N ALA A 691 21.91 2.61 -11.71
CA ALA A 691 20.82 1.78 -11.21
C ALA A 691 19.44 2.22 -11.72
N LEU A 692 19.34 3.40 -12.35
CA LEU A 692 18.09 3.92 -12.87
C LEU A 692 17.73 3.24 -14.20
N PRO A 693 16.46 2.81 -14.38
CA PRO A 693 16.01 2.32 -15.66
C PRO A 693 15.99 3.46 -16.70
N PRO A 694 16.04 3.14 -18.01
CA PRO A 694 15.83 4.13 -19.05
C PRO A 694 14.51 4.88 -18.85
N ALA A 695 14.51 6.18 -19.11
CA ALA A 695 13.33 7.02 -18.98
C ALA A 695 12.13 6.41 -19.74
N SER A 696 10.98 6.36 -19.06
CA SER A 696 9.73 5.97 -19.70
C SER A 696 9.34 7.00 -20.77
N PRO A 697 8.72 6.59 -21.89
CA PRO A 697 8.16 7.54 -22.83
C PRO A 697 7.11 8.42 -22.12
N PRO A 698 7.00 9.71 -22.49
CA PRO A 698 6.03 10.60 -21.86
C PRO A 698 4.61 10.07 -22.10
N LEU A 699 3.75 10.23 -21.10
CA LEU A 699 2.33 9.94 -21.28
C LEU A 699 1.74 10.86 -22.35
N PRO A 700 0.79 10.36 -23.17
CA PRO A 700 0.16 11.19 -24.19
C PRO A 700 -0.69 12.30 -23.54
N PRO A 701 -0.77 13.51 -24.14
CA PRO A 701 -1.77 14.50 -23.77
C PRO A 701 -3.17 13.96 -24.11
N LEU A 702 -4.20 14.53 -23.47
CA LEU A 702 -5.58 14.29 -23.88
C LEU A 702 -5.90 15.13 -25.12
N GLU A 703 -6.42 14.50 -26.16
CA GLU A 703 -6.77 15.15 -27.43
C GLU A 703 -8.30 15.38 -27.55
N GLU A 704 -8.73 16.28 -28.43
CA GLU A 704 -10.16 16.55 -28.67
C GLU A 704 -10.92 15.27 -29.11
N SER A 705 -10.28 14.41 -29.90
CA SER A 705 -10.86 13.14 -30.35
C SER A 705 -11.08 12.12 -29.24
N ASP A 706 -10.40 12.28 -28.09
CA ASP A 706 -10.58 11.43 -26.92
C ASP A 706 -11.76 11.87 -26.04
N VAL A 707 -12.30 13.07 -26.31
CA VAL A 707 -13.40 13.68 -25.53
C VAL A 707 -14.68 13.74 -26.35
N VAL A 708 -14.62 14.07 -27.64
CA VAL A 708 -15.82 14.30 -28.46
C VAL A 708 -16.29 13.00 -29.11
N ASP A 709 -17.26 12.34 -28.48
CA ASP A 709 -17.83 11.10 -28.98
C ASP A 709 -18.87 11.32 -30.10
N PRO A 710 -18.98 10.36 -31.05
CA PRO A 710 -20.05 10.40 -32.03
C PRO A 710 -21.43 10.29 -31.35
N PRO A 711 -22.50 10.83 -31.98
CA PRO A 711 -23.84 10.73 -31.42
C PRO A 711 -24.26 9.28 -31.16
N LEU A 712 -24.89 9.03 -30.01
CA LEU A 712 -25.42 7.71 -29.69
C LEU A 712 -26.33 7.18 -30.82
N PRO A 713 -26.14 5.93 -31.25
CA PRO A 713 -27.00 5.31 -32.25
C PRO A 713 -28.46 5.21 -31.77
N PRO A 714 -29.44 5.18 -32.69
CA PRO A 714 -30.84 5.01 -32.35
C PRO A 714 -31.09 3.64 -31.70
N VAL A 715 -31.96 3.61 -30.68
CA VAL A 715 -32.33 2.38 -29.98
C VAL A 715 -33.10 1.47 -30.94
N ASN A 716 -32.45 0.41 -31.44
CA ASN A 716 -33.07 -0.54 -32.35
C ASN A 716 -33.96 -1.54 -31.58
N ALA A 717 -35.27 -1.29 -31.55
CA ALA A 717 -36.25 -2.16 -30.90
C ALA A 717 -36.35 -3.57 -31.53
N ALA A 718 -35.90 -3.77 -32.77
CA ALA A 718 -35.93 -5.07 -33.45
C ALA A 718 -34.86 -6.05 -32.91
N ALA A 719 -33.75 -5.53 -32.38
CA ALA A 719 -32.67 -6.34 -31.80
C ALA A 719 -33.10 -7.15 -30.57
N ARG A 720 -34.21 -6.78 -29.89
CA ARG A 720 -34.77 -7.57 -28.78
C ARG A 720 -35.47 -8.85 -29.23
N LYS A 721 -35.86 -8.97 -30.51
CA LYS A 721 -36.71 -10.06 -31.02
C LYS A 721 -35.95 -11.24 -31.62
N GLU A 722 -34.69 -11.06 -32.06
CA GLU A 722 -33.93 -12.09 -32.79
C GLU A 722 -33.53 -13.28 -31.90
N ASP A 723 -33.22 -13.08 -30.62
CA ASP A 723 -32.82 -14.16 -29.69
C ASP A 723 -34.00 -14.94 -29.07
N SER A 724 -35.19 -14.94 -29.70
CA SER A 724 -36.39 -15.63 -29.19
C SER A 724 -36.89 -16.76 -30.09
N LYS A 725 -36.26 -16.97 -31.25
CA LYS A 725 -36.64 -18.01 -32.23
C LYS A 725 -35.45 -18.89 -32.63
N SER A 726 -35.08 -19.83 -31.77
CA SER A 726 -34.44 -21.07 -32.22
C SER A 726 -34.78 -22.23 -31.27
N GLY A 727 -36.07 -22.52 -31.18
CA GLY A 727 -36.60 -23.73 -30.56
C GLY A 727 -37.76 -24.20 -31.44
N GLY A 728 -37.48 -25.09 -32.39
CA GLY A 728 -38.47 -25.59 -33.33
C GLY A 728 -37.83 -26.49 -34.36
N GLY A 729 -37.66 -27.77 -34.03
CA GLY A 729 -37.32 -28.80 -35.00
C GLY A 729 -38.50 -29.08 -35.94
N SER A 730 -38.20 -29.35 -37.20
CA SER A 730 -38.97 -30.26 -38.04
C SER A 730 -38.13 -30.72 -39.23
N SER A 731 -37.97 -32.03 -39.27
CA SER A 731 -37.75 -32.96 -40.37
C SER A 731 -38.17 -32.54 -41.78
N GLY A 732 -37.37 -32.95 -42.78
CA GLY A 732 -37.73 -33.02 -44.20
C GLY A 732 -36.57 -33.50 -45.07
N ASP A 733 -36.68 -34.73 -45.57
CA ASP A 733 -35.74 -35.50 -46.40
C ASP A 733 -35.39 -34.89 -47.77
N GLY A 734 -34.20 -35.27 -48.27
CA GLY A 734 -34.07 -35.73 -49.67
C GLY A 734 -33.02 -35.02 -50.55
N LYS A 735 -31.87 -35.70 -50.74
CA LYS A 735 -31.09 -35.94 -52.00
C LYS A 735 -30.66 -34.73 -52.87
N ASP A 736 -29.57 -34.72 -53.59
CA ASP A 736 -28.29 -35.43 -53.71
C ASP A 736 -27.58 -34.65 -54.86
N GLY A 737 -26.28 -34.36 -54.77
CA GLY A 737 -25.59 -33.62 -55.83
C GLY A 737 -24.14 -33.24 -55.49
N SER A 738 -23.25 -34.21 -55.70
CA SER A 738 -21.78 -34.17 -55.72
C SER A 738 -21.17 -32.85 -56.27
N SER A 739 -19.99 -32.34 -55.85
CA SER A 739 -18.71 -33.05 -55.70
C SER A 739 -17.64 -32.24 -54.91
N GLU A 740 -16.82 -32.98 -54.16
CA GLU A 740 -15.37 -32.81 -53.87
C GLU A 740 -14.86 -31.50 -53.22
N SER A 741 -14.30 -31.54 -52.01
CA SER A 741 -12.95 -32.05 -51.74
C SER A 741 -12.72 -32.40 -50.26
N GLY A 742 -11.88 -33.40 -50.02
CA GLY A 742 -11.83 -34.19 -48.79
C GLY A 742 -11.05 -33.63 -47.60
N GLN A 743 -11.57 -33.96 -46.41
CA GLN A 743 -10.80 -34.13 -45.18
C GLN A 743 -10.07 -35.48 -45.18
N PRO A 744 -9.02 -35.61 -44.36
CA PRO A 744 -8.94 -36.73 -43.44
C PRO A 744 -8.94 -36.28 -41.99
N ARG A 745 -9.73 -36.99 -41.18
CA ARG A 745 -9.72 -36.96 -39.72
C ARG A 745 -8.32 -37.27 -39.19
N LEU A 746 -7.89 -36.55 -38.15
CA LEU A 746 -6.96 -37.09 -37.16
C LEU A 746 -7.45 -36.74 -35.75
N VAL A 747 -7.85 -37.80 -35.05
CA VAL A 747 -8.00 -37.89 -33.60
C VAL A 747 -6.61 -38.06 -33.03
N ILE A 748 -6.07 -37.10 -32.26
CA ILE A 748 -4.96 -37.31 -31.31
C ILE A 748 -5.13 -36.39 -30.09
N ASP A 749 -5.26 -37.04 -28.94
CA ASP A 749 -4.93 -36.71 -27.54
C ASP A 749 -4.57 -35.28 -27.10
N VAL A 750 -5.37 -34.76 -26.16
CA VAL A 750 -5.12 -33.57 -25.31
C VAL A 750 -4.44 -33.95 -23.98
N VAL A 751 -3.81 -35.12 -23.89
CA VAL A 751 -3.07 -35.53 -22.69
C VAL A 751 -1.63 -35.79 -23.10
N VAL A 752 -0.72 -34.82 -22.87
CA VAL A 752 0.73 -35.02 -22.57
C VAL A 752 1.50 -33.69 -22.46
N THR A 753 0.97 -32.52 -22.81
CA THR A 753 1.71 -31.24 -22.67
C THR A 753 1.52 -30.55 -21.31
N ILE A 754 1.41 -31.33 -20.22
CA ILE A 754 1.41 -30.84 -18.82
C ILE A 754 2.55 -31.49 -17.99
N LEU A 755 3.35 -32.39 -18.56
CA LEU A 755 4.44 -33.07 -17.83
C LEU A 755 5.87 -32.67 -18.23
N LEU A 756 6.06 -31.63 -19.04
CA LEU A 756 7.40 -31.10 -19.39
C LEU A 756 7.64 -29.63 -19.00
N LEU A 757 6.69 -28.99 -18.31
CA LEU A 757 6.87 -27.66 -17.71
C LEU A 757 6.93 -27.67 -16.17
N VAL A 758 6.78 -28.85 -15.55
CA VAL A 758 7.00 -29.07 -14.11
C VAL A 758 8.44 -29.53 -13.81
N GLY A 759 9.26 -29.77 -14.84
CA GLY A 759 10.67 -30.20 -14.70
C GLY A 759 11.72 -29.10 -14.80
N LEU A 760 11.35 -27.84 -15.09
CA LEU A 760 12.33 -26.74 -15.28
C LEU A 760 12.30 -25.67 -14.18
N VAL A 761 11.50 -25.86 -13.12
CA VAL A 761 11.43 -24.96 -11.94
C VAL A 761 12.23 -25.52 -10.75
N SER A 762 13.07 -26.54 -10.97
CA SER A 762 13.90 -27.13 -9.90
C SER A 762 15.41 -27.09 -10.18
N LEU A 763 15.89 -26.18 -11.03
CA LEU A 763 17.33 -26.09 -11.33
C LEU A 763 17.90 -24.68 -11.56
N ILE A 764 17.22 -23.64 -11.10
CA ILE A 764 17.82 -22.31 -10.95
C ILE A 764 17.53 -21.85 -9.52
N GLY A 765 18.39 -22.32 -8.63
CA GLY A 765 18.41 -22.08 -7.20
C GLY A 765 19.74 -22.59 -6.67
N CYS A 766 20.80 -21.83 -6.97
CA CYS A 766 22.09 -21.85 -6.29
C CYS A 766 22.54 -20.40 -6.15
#